data_AF-A0A8H3WDT7-F1
#
_entry.id   AF-A0A8H3WDT7-F1
#
_cell.length_a   1.000
_cell.length_b   1.000
_cell.length_c   1.000
_cell.angle_alpha   90.00
_cell.angle_beta   90.00
_cell.angle_gamma   90.00
#
_symmetry.space_group_name_H-M   'P 1'
#
loop_
_entity.id
_entity.type
_entity.pdbx_description
1 polymer ?
#
loop_
_entity_poly.entity_id
_entity_poly.type
_entity_poly.pdbx_seq_one_letter_code
_entity_poly.pdbx_strand_id
1 'polypeptide(L)'
;MAFNTKFQAGESYGDERKGSNNFFADPKKVAMDIIKDLGGAHGQLNLLEVTALVQQLLQKGEPLDDKKGTTEALIGILTSLPSGSNTRVQLTNKLIDTLWGNLQHPPLSYVGGDVKYEVVKTKEQLAKEQADLAAQGKAPQSPEESHITFKAPDFPEITLREHLPTPPDGLHNYRMPDGSYNNILEPNLGAAGTPYAKTVKTEKRLAGVKPDPGLLFDLLLARDDKKFTENPAGISSMLFYHASIIIHDIFRTNRHDLNKSDTSSYLDLAPLYGSSFKDQLEIRTMKEGKLKPDTFHEKRLLGQPAGVNVMLVLYSRFHNYVADILLKINENGRFTLQTAKDAAPEDQAKAVAKQDHDLFNVARLVTGGLYINICLHDYLRAITNTHHSKSDWTLDPRVEIGKQFDGEGVPRGVGNQVSVEFNLLYRFHSCISKKDERWIDGFFAKLFPGRKPEDLQNVGMEELGAALMKFEMGIDKDPSKRTFDDLQRGEDGKFRDEDLVQVLKEAMEDPAGTFGARMVPKALKIVEIMGIKQARAWQVASLNEFRDFFGLKRHDTFKDINSNEEIATLLEKLYTDPDMVELYPGLMIEDIKPVRNTGSGICPTYSVGRAVLSDAVTLVRSDRFNTIDYTVSNLTAWGYNEVQQDYKTLGGSMLYKLIQRGLPGWFPFNSIAVMQPMYTKKANERIAREIGTFNQFTLDDPKAPPKPVVVASSEGIKRVLGSPDKFVVPWLTPLNALYTDTRKDISWFMLAGDGSTNKQEKVNFVNAMKKVPNLHGAVHQFIERVGRQLIEKETFKLKEGLCQMDIIRDVAIPLNAQLLADLFYFDLRHEENPGGTLSATDLYRHLLNIRIWGVNNNDPGQAWNRRRRAAESAKVITDSTRKLVDEVSRGRGLNLGFISAINEVASRKTHIKKDSLRSCGYKLVEELLNQGGSPEKVTDNVWLTAFGGIGVPVTTFYEVMEYFLRPENKSIWGEVQALAQKNDEAGLHAYVNEAMRLTSGQRNVRIATVKDEIDGQKVEPGNAVVMLLGAAGRNPKEVSNADKFDAKRSTDHIKPFSYGQHECVGQDVARAFVTGLVKLVADLRQLRPAPGEMGKVKTIQVGTERAYLNDSWSYLGFDASTWKVHFDGHGQGTYEGDPEPNKPIDMGRYYYILQKRKESLLKGVSV
;
A
#
# COMPACT_ATOMS: atom_id res chain seq x y z
N MET A 1 12.36 12.77 -23.91
CA MET A 1 12.08 13.35 -22.59
C MET A 1 12.62 14.77 -22.55
N ALA A 2 11.95 15.71 -21.89
CA ALA A 2 12.52 17.03 -21.66
C ALA A 2 13.73 16.89 -20.72
N PHE A 3 14.92 17.24 -21.21
CA PHE A 3 16.18 17.13 -20.45
C PHE A 3 16.31 18.14 -19.29
N ASN A 4 15.29 18.99 -19.09
CA ASN A 4 15.21 20.00 -18.02
C ASN A 4 14.27 19.57 -16.87
N THR A 5 14.07 18.27 -16.65
CA THR A 5 13.21 17.78 -15.56
C THR A 5 13.91 17.91 -14.20
N LYS A 6 13.25 18.54 -13.23
CA LYS A 6 13.74 18.67 -11.84
C LYS A 6 13.57 17.35 -11.09
N PHE A 7 14.46 17.05 -10.14
CA PHE A 7 14.36 15.84 -9.32
C PHE A 7 13.13 15.89 -8.40
N GLN A 8 12.42 14.77 -8.33
CA GLN A 8 11.21 14.57 -7.52
C GLN A 8 11.37 13.24 -6.78
N ALA A 9 11.51 13.29 -5.46
CA ALA A 9 11.67 12.10 -4.65
C ALA A 9 10.36 11.32 -4.60
N GLY A 10 10.37 10.10 -5.14
CA GLY A 10 9.23 9.18 -5.06
C GLY A 10 8.05 9.46 -5.99
N GLU A 11 8.12 10.48 -6.86
CA GLU A 11 6.99 10.91 -7.69
C GLU A 11 7.37 11.24 -9.14
N SER A 12 6.34 11.31 -9.99
CA SER A 12 6.35 12.01 -11.27
C SER A 12 5.05 12.84 -11.37
N TYR A 13 5.12 14.18 -11.32
CA TYR A 13 3.92 15.04 -11.39
C TYR A 13 3.22 15.08 -12.76
N GLY A 14 3.81 14.45 -13.79
CA GLY A 14 3.23 14.45 -15.13
C GLY A 14 2.17 13.37 -15.27
N ASP A 15 0.90 13.75 -15.31
CA ASP A 15 -0.17 12.85 -15.73
C ASP A 15 -0.03 12.52 -17.23
N GLU A 16 -0.24 11.26 -17.60
CA GLU A 16 -0.37 10.88 -19.01
C GLU A 16 -1.66 11.48 -19.59
N ARG A 17 -1.52 12.43 -20.53
CA ARG A 17 -2.66 12.98 -21.26
C ARG A 17 -3.22 11.92 -22.22
N LYS A 18 -4.37 11.33 -21.89
CA LYS A 18 -5.10 10.42 -22.78
C LYS A 18 -6.01 11.23 -23.70
N GLY A 19 -5.82 11.09 -25.01
CA GLY A 19 -6.70 11.70 -26.02
C GLY A 19 -8.01 10.93 -26.16
N SER A 20 -9.14 11.64 -26.29
CA SER A 20 -10.44 11.02 -26.58
C SER A 20 -10.63 10.89 -28.09
N ASN A 21 -10.69 9.66 -28.62
CA ASN A 21 -11.16 9.40 -29.98
C ASN A 21 -12.16 8.23 -29.96
N ASN A 22 -13.13 8.28 -30.88
CA ASN A 22 -14.22 7.30 -30.99
C ASN A 22 -13.71 5.98 -31.61
N PHE A 23 -13.14 5.10 -30.77
CA PHE A 23 -12.35 3.94 -31.17
C PHE A 23 -13.17 2.79 -31.81
N PHE A 24 -14.44 2.62 -31.44
CA PHE A 24 -15.27 1.45 -31.81
C PHE A 24 -16.08 1.59 -33.12
N ALA A 25 -15.88 2.66 -33.89
CA ALA A 25 -16.64 2.90 -35.12
C ALA A 25 -16.39 1.84 -36.22
N ASP A 26 -15.29 1.08 -36.17
CA ASP A 26 -14.94 0.03 -37.12
C ASP A 26 -14.40 -1.23 -36.41
N PRO A 27 -15.24 -2.27 -36.20
CA PRO A 27 -14.85 -3.52 -35.55
C PRO A 27 -13.68 -4.25 -36.23
N LYS A 28 -13.54 -4.13 -37.55
CA LYS A 28 -12.43 -4.76 -38.30
C LYS A 28 -11.11 -4.05 -38.01
N LYS A 29 -11.13 -2.71 -37.92
CA LYS A 29 -9.97 -1.92 -37.54
C LYS A 29 -9.52 -2.23 -36.11
N VAL A 30 -10.45 -2.35 -35.17
CA VAL A 30 -10.14 -2.76 -33.79
C VAL A 30 -9.50 -4.15 -33.76
N ALA A 31 -10.03 -5.12 -34.50
CA ALA A 31 -9.43 -6.45 -34.60
C ALA A 31 -8.02 -6.44 -35.23
N MET A 32 -7.78 -5.60 -36.23
CA MET A 32 -6.45 -5.40 -36.82
C MET A 32 -5.47 -4.76 -35.82
N ASP A 33 -5.90 -3.77 -35.05
CA ASP A 33 -5.08 -3.13 -34.01
C ASP A 33 -4.75 -4.12 -32.87
N ILE A 34 -5.69 -5.00 -32.48
CA ILE A 34 -5.42 -6.12 -31.56
C ILE A 34 -4.32 -7.01 -32.12
N ILE A 35 -4.42 -7.46 -33.38
CA ILE A 35 -3.42 -8.35 -33.99
C ILE A 35 -2.06 -7.66 -34.12
N LYS A 36 -2.03 -6.37 -34.43
CA LYS A 36 -0.81 -5.57 -34.53
C LYS A 36 -0.13 -5.40 -33.16
N ASP A 37 -0.89 -5.08 -32.12
CA ASP A 37 -0.39 -4.91 -30.75
C ASP A 37 0.04 -6.24 -30.11
N LEU A 38 -0.50 -7.37 -30.60
CA LEU A 38 -0.09 -8.74 -30.23
C LEU A 38 1.23 -9.20 -30.87
N GLY A 39 1.91 -8.35 -31.66
CA GLY A 39 3.09 -8.68 -32.45
C GLY A 39 4.16 -9.48 -31.71
N GLY A 40 4.11 -10.82 -31.83
CA GLY A 40 5.07 -11.78 -31.28
C GLY A 40 4.46 -13.01 -30.58
N ALA A 41 3.20 -12.99 -30.15
CA ALA A 41 2.58 -14.14 -29.47
C ALA A 41 2.04 -15.18 -30.48
N HIS A 42 2.70 -16.34 -30.57
CA HIS A 42 2.29 -17.43 -31.47
C HIS A 42 0.94 -18.06 -31.04
N GLY A 43 -0.07 -17.99 -31.92
CA GLY A 43 -0.98 -19.12 -32.19
C GLY A 43 -2.31 -19.24 -31.46
N GLN A 44 -2.77 -18.30 -30.62
CA GLN A 44 -3.98 -18.54 -29.81
C GLN A 44 -5.34 -18.09 -30.39
N LEU A 45 -5.40 -17.13 -31.33
CA LEU A 45 -6.67 -16.63 -31.86
C LEU A 45 -6.53 -16.19 -33.33
N ASN A 46 -7.47 -16.58 -34.19
CA ASN A 46 -7.51 -16.14 -35.59
C ASN A 46 -8.33 -14.83 -35.75
N LEU A 47 -8.09 -14.06 -36.82
CA LEU A 47 -8.76 -12.76 -37.05
C LEU A 47 -10.29 -12.88 -37.07
N LEU A 48 -10.85 -14.00 -37.53
CA LEU A 48 -12.28 -14.24 -37.59
C LEU A 48 -12.88 -14.43 -36.18
N GLU A 49 -12.20 -15.17 -35.30
CA GLU A 49 -12.60 -15.37 -33.90
C GLU A 49 -12.57 -14.08 -33.09
N VAL A 50 -11.50 -13.27 -33.25
CA VAL A 50 -11.39 -11.95 -32.60
C VAL A 50 -12.46 -11.00 -33.12
N THR A 51 -12.72 -10.99 -34.43
CA THR A 51 -13.76 -10.16 -35.03
C THR A 51 -15.15 -10.57 -34.56
N ALA A 52 -15.44 -11.88 -34.49
CA ALA A 52 -16.71 -12.40 -33.98
C ALA A 52 -16.92 -12.08 -32.50
N LEU A 53 -15.88 -12.19 -31.68
CA LEU A 53 -15.92 -11.81 -30.27
C LEU A 53 -16.20 -10.30 -30.09
N VAL A 54 -15.48 -9.45 -30.84
CA VAL A 54 -15.71 -7.99 -30.83
C VAL A 54 -17.12 -7.65 -31.31
N GLN A 55 -17.64 -8.32 -32.34
CA GLN A 55 -19.02 -8.14 -32.80
C GLN A 55 -20.05 -8.54 -31.75
N GLN A 56 -19.86 -9.68 -31.08
CA GLN A 56 -20.74 -10.13 -30.00
C GLN A 56 -20.75 -9.16 -28.81
N LEU A 57 -19.60 -8.57 -28.46
CA LEU A 57 -19.51 -7.55 -27.41
C LEU A 57 -20.17 -6.21 -27.77
N LEU A 58 -20.41 -5.95 -29.07
CA LEU A 58 -20.99 -4.72 -29.58
C LEU A 58 -22.50 -4.83 -29.90
N GLN A 59 -23.03 -6.04 -30.06
CA GLN A 59 -24.47 -6.28 -30.27
C GLN A 59 -25.21 -6.23 -28.93
N LYS A 60 -26.12 -5.26 -28.75
CA LYS A 60 -27.02 -5.20 -27.58
C LYS A 60 -28.17 -6.20 -27.74
N GLY A 61 -28.37 -7.07 -26.75
CA GLY A 61 -29.66 -7.77 -26.53
C GLY A 61 -29.71 -9.28 -26.79
N GLU A 62 -28.69 -9.89 -27.40
CA GLU A 62 -28.66 -11.36 -27.61
C GLU A 62 -28.05 -12.09 -26.40
N PRO A 63 -28.63 -13.22 -25.93
CA PRO A 63 -28.09 -14.00 -24.81
C PRO A 63 -26.68 -14.53 -25.06
N LEU A 64 -25.82 -14.42 -24.06
CA LEU A 64 -24.44 -14.92 -24.08
C LEU A 64 -24.38 -16.40 -23.70
N ASP A 65 -23.78 -17.21 -24.56
CA ASP A 65 -23.45 -18.60 -24.28
C ASP A 65 -22.14 -18.69 -23.50
N ASP A 66 -22.26 -18.78 -22.17
CA ASP A 66 -21.14 -18.82 -21.23
C ASP A 66 -20.35 -20.13 -21.27
N LYS A 67 -20.91 -21.22 -21.79
CA LYS A 67 -20.17 -22.49 -22.01
C LYS A 67 -19.06 -22.33 -23.04
N LYS A 68 -19.12 -21.33 -23.93
CA LYS A 68 -18.03 -20.98 -24.85
C LYS A 68 -16.91 -20.18 -24.17
N GLY A 69 -17.16 -19.63 -22.98
CA GLY A 69 -16.19 -18.87 -22.19
C GLY A 69 -15.77 -17.55 -22.83
N THR A 70 -16.75 -16.81 -23.35
CA THR A 70 -16.59 -15.54 -24.09
C THR A 70 -15.99 -14.42 -23.22
N THR A 71 -16.42 -14.29 -21.96
CA THR A 71 -15.88 -13.28 -21.03
C THR A 71 -14.43 -13.63 -20.65
N GLU A 72 -14.15 -14.91 -20.43
CA GLU A 72 -12.83 -15.43 -20.10
C GLU A 72 -11.86 -15.27 -21.28
N ALA A 73 -12.34 -15.48 -22.51
CA ALA A 73 -11.55 -15.22 -23.72
C ALA A 73 -11.20 -13.73 -23.87
N LEU A 74 -12.14 -12.82 -23.58
CA LEU A 74 -11.86 -11.38 -23.56
C LEU A 74 -10.80 -11.02 -22.51
N ILE A 75 -10.87 -11.59 -21.31
CA ILE A 75 -9.84 -11.39 -20.27
C ILE A 75 -8.48 -11.92 -20.75
N GLY A 76 -8.44 -13.07 -21.42
CA GLY A 76 -7.23 -13.61 -22.06
C GLY A 76 -6.61 -12.66 -23.10
N ILE A 77 -7.45 -12.02 -23.92
CA ILE A 77 -6.99 -10.98 -24.87
C ILE A 77 -6.46 -9.76 -24.13
N LEU A 78 -7.21 -9.23 -23.16
CA LEU A 78 -6.83 -8.04 -22.40
C LEU A 78 -5.49 -8.22 -21.66
N THR A 79 -5.25 -9.40 -21.10
CA THR A 79 -3.98 -9.72 -20.46
C THR A 79 -2.83 -9.87 -21.45
N SER A 80 -3.10 -10.24 -22.70
CA SER A 80 -2.08 -10.39 -23.74
C SER A 80 -1.66 -9.05 -24.37
N LEU A 81 -2.45 -7.99 -24.20
CA LEU A 81 -2.18 -6.68 -24.78
C LEU A 81 -1.17 -5.85 -23.96
N PRO A 82 -0.26 -5.09 -24.61
CA PRO A 82 0.71 -4.21 -23.93
C PRO A 82 0.04 -3.13 -23.07
N SER A 83 0.69 -2.73 -21.97
CA SER A 83 0.15 -1.74 -21.01
C SER A 83 -0.22 -0.39 -21.63
N GLY A 84 0.53 0.07 -22.63
CA GLY A 84 0.28 1.33 -23.33
C GLY A 84 -0.74 1.25 -24.47
N SER A 85 -1.34 0.08 -24.72
CA SER A 85 -2.28 -0.11 -25.84
C SER A 85 -3.60 0.62 -25.57
N ASN A 86 -3.98 1.53 -26.48
CA ASN A 86 -5.30 2.17 -26.45
C ASN A 86 -6.42 1.14 -26.62
N THR A 87 -6.19 0.09 -27.42
CA THR A 87 -7.12 -1.02 -27.62
C THR A 87 -7.48 -1.72 -26.31
N ARG A 88 -6.47 -1.98 -25.46
CA ARG A 88 -6.66 -2.59 -24.13
C ARG A 88 -7.51 -1.71 -23.22
N VAL A 89 -7.29 -0.40 -23.23
CA VAL A 89 -8.09 0.57 -22.45
C VAL A 89 -9.55 0.52 -22.88
N GLN A 90 -9.80 0.62 -24.19
CA GLN A 90 -11.15 0.68 -24.75
C GLN A 90 -11.94 -0.61 -24.50
N LEU A 91 -11.32 -1.78 -24.70
CA LEU A 91 -11.94 -3.07 -24.37
C LEU A 91 -12.21 -3.25 -22.88
N THR A 92 -11.31 -2.76 -22.01
CA THR A 92 -11.53 -2.76 -20.55
C THR A 92 -12.73 -1.89 -20.18
N ASN A 93 -12.83 -0.68 -20.74
CA ASN A 93 -13.96 0.21 -20.51
C ASN A 93 -15.28 -0.46 -20.96
N LYS A 94 -15.28 -1.17 -22.11
CA LYS A 94 -16.47 -1.87 -22.59
C LYS A 94 -16.86 -3.07 -21.72
N LEU A 95 -15.88 -3.79 -21.17
CA LEU A 95 -16.13 -4.86 -20.21
C LEU A 95 -16.78 -4.30 -18.93
N ILE A 96 -16.27 -3.18 -18.40
CA ILE A 96 -16.83 -2.53 -17.21
C ILE A 96 -18.24 -2.00 -17.49
N ASP A 97 -18.46 -1.32 -18.62
CA ASP A 97 -19.79 -0.85 -19.07
C ASP A 97 -20.81 -2.01 -19.14
N THR A 98 -20.41 -3.13 -19.75
CA THR A 98 -21.26 -4.33 -19.84
C THR A 98 -21.56 -4.93 -18.47
N LEU A 99 -20.55 -5.06 -17.59
CA LEU A 99 -20.75 -5.62 -16.25
C LEU A 99 -21.59 -4.70 -15.35
N TRP A 100 -21.41 -3.39 -15.47
CA TRP A 100 -22.22 -2.38 -14.79
C TRP A 100 -23.68 -2.45 -15.25
N GLY A 101 -23.94 -2.48 -16.55
CA GLY A 101 -25.30 -2.53 -17.10
C GLY A 101 -26.11 -3.80 -16.78
N ASN A 102 -25.49 -4.85 -16.23
CA ASN A 102 -26.20 -6.06 -15.80
C ASN A 102 -27.06 -5.85 -14.54
N LEU A 103 -26.83 -4.78 -13.78
CA LEU A 103 -27.51 -4.50 -12.51
C LEU A 103 -28.21 -3.14 -12.55
N GLN A 104 -29.23 -2.97 -11.71
CA GLN A 104 -29.92 -1.70 -11.52
C GLN A 104 -29.15 -0.84 -10.51
N HIS A 105 -28.99 0.46 -10.82
CA HIS A 105 -28.22 1.41 -9.98
C HIS A 105 -29.03 2.70 -9.71
N PRO A 106 -29.59 2.90 -8.49
CA PRO A 106 -29.74 1.90 -7.42
C PRO A 106 -30.81 0.85 -7.76
N PRO A 107 -30.86 -0.29 -7.04
CA PRO A 107 -31.91 -1.28 -7.20
C PRO A 107 -33.32 -0.68 -7.04
N LEU A 108 -34.27 -1.07 -7.90
CA LEU A 108 -35.64 -0.53 -7.90
C LEU A 108 -36.61 -1.29 -6.98
N SER A 109 -36.16 -2.36 -6.33
CA SER A 109 -37.01 -3.26 -5.54
C SER A 109 -36.31 -3.75 -4.29
N TYR A 110 -37.07 -3.82 -3.19
CA TYR A 110 -36.60 -4.22 -1.86
C TYR A 110 -37.42 -5.39 -1.34
N VAL A 111 -36.80 -6.20 -0.48
CA VAL A 111 -37.51 -7.21 0.32
C VAL A 111 -38.31 -6.45 1.37
N GLY A 112 -39.63 -6.64 1.42
CA GLY A 112 -40.54 -5.85 2.25
C GLY A 112 -40.06 -5.67 3.71
N GLY A 113 -40.31 -4.50 4.29
CA GLY A 113 -39.90 -4.15 5.65
C GLY A 113 -41.08 -3.87 6.57
N ASP A 114 -40.93 -4.20 7.86
CA ASP A 114 -41.86 -3.78 8.90
C ASP A 114 -41.77 -2.26 9.12
N VAL A 115 -42.91 -1.59 9.05
CA VAL A 115 -43.11 -0.21 9.53
C VAL A 115 -43.30 -0.27 11.05
N LYS A 116 -42.50 0.48 11.81
CA LYS A 116 -42.63 0.58 13.27
C LYS A 116 -43.62 1.70 13.61
N TYR A 117 -44.72 1.33 14.26
CA TYR A 117 -45.72 2.26 14.77
C TYR A 117 -45.63 2.32 16.30
N GLU A 118 -45.50 3.53 16.86
CA GLU A 118 -45.62 3.75 18.30
C GLU A 118 -47.02 4.30 18.61
N VAL A 119 -47.71 3.76 19.63
CA VAL A 119 -48.97 4.33 20.14
C VAL A 119 -48.65 5.62 20.89
N VAL A 120 -49.22 6.74 20.45
CA VAL A 120 -49.04 8.03 21.13
C VAL A 120 -49.72 7.98 22.51
N LYS A 121 -48.90 7.87 23.56
CA LYS A 121 -49.36 7.85 24.97
C LYS A 121 -50.07 9.17 25.33
N THR A 122 -51.10 9.09 26.19
CA THR A 122 -51.90 10.25 26.63
C THR A 122 -51.09 11.23 27.49
N LYS A 123 -51.53 12.50 27.63
CA LYS A 123 -50.87 13.53 28.46
C LYS A 123 -50.58 13.08 29.90
N GLU A 124 -51.45 12.25 30.49
CA GLU A 124 -51.28 11.70 31.84
C GLU A 124 -50.18 10.62 31.91
N GLN A 125 -50.03 9.82 30.86
CA GLN A 125 -48.97 8.80 30.76
C GLN A 125 -47.60 9.45 30.52
N LEU A 126 -47.56 10.52 29.71
CA LEU A 126 -46.37 11.36 29.51
C LEU A 126 -45.95 12.08 30.79
N ALA A 127 -46.90 12.56 31.60
CA ALA A 127 -46.60 13.19 32.88
C ALA A 127 -45.98 12.22 33.90
N LYS A 128 -46.41 10.95 33.91
CA LYS A 128 -45.86 9.92 34.79
C LYS A 128 -44.43 9.53 34.41
N GLU A 129 -44.17 9.36 33.13
CA GLU A 129 -42.83 9.05 32.60
C GLU A 129 -41.88 10.26 32.72
N GLN A 130 -42.38 11.49 32.56
CA GLN A 130 -41.62 12.72 32.81
C GLN A 130 -41.30 12.91 34.30
N ALA A 131 -42.20 12.51 35.21
CA ALA A 131 -41.93 12.51 36.66
C ALA A 131 -40.84 11.48 37.03
N ASP A 132 -40.86 10.29 36.41
CA ASP A 132 -39.85 9.24 36.61
C ASP A 132 -38.47 9.62 36.02
N LEU A 133 -38.46 10.33 34.88
CA LEU A 133 -37.24 10.86 34.25
C LEU A 133 -36.66 12.09 34.97
N ALA A 134 -37.51 12.95 35.53
CA ALA A 134 -37.11 14.08 36.36
C ALA A 134 -36.46 13.61 37.69
N ALA A 135 -36.95 12.50 38.26
CA ALA A 135 -36.32 11.85 39.41
C ALA A 135 -34.92 11.27 39.10
N GLN A 136 -34.57 11.09 37.82
CA GLN A 136 -33.28 10.61 37.34
C GLN A 136 -32.40 11.70 36.70
N GLY A 137 -32.78 12.98 36.79
CA GLY A 137 -31.94 14.11 36.40
C GLY A 137 -31.74 14.33 34.90
N LYS A 138 -32.62 13.82 34.03
CA LYS A 138 -32.56 14.09 32.58
C LYS A 138 -33.73 14.98 32.14
N ALA A 139 -33.43 16.24 31.81
CA ALA A 139 -34.40 17.15 31.19
C ALA A 139 -34.62 16.79 29.70
N PRO A 140 -35.84 16.87 29.17
CA PRO A 140 -36.13 16.56 27.77
C PRO A 140 -35.85 17.76 26.85
N GLN A 141 -35.20 17.52 25.70
CA GLN A 141 -35.22 18.42 24.54
C GLN A 141 -36.48 18.16 23.70
N SER A 142 -37.09 19.21 23.15
CA SER A 142 -38.37 19.18 22.43
C SER A 142 -38.26 18.50 21.04
N PRO A 143 -39.17 17.58 20.67
CA PRO A 143 -39.23 16.99 19.33
C PRO A 143 -40.46 17.50 18.56
N GLU A 144 -40.28 18.41 17.61
CA GLU A 144 -41.29 18.69 16.57
C GLU A 144 -40.57 18.95 15.24
N GLU A 145 -40.14 17.88 14.54
CA GLU A 145 -39.89 17.86 13.07
C GLU A 145 -39.42 16.47 12.53
N SER A 146 -39.85 15.35 13.11
CA SER A 146 -39.37 14.01 12.68
C SER A 146 -40.44 12.91 12.64
N HIS A 147 -41.73 13.24 12.65
CA HIS A 147 -42.80 12.23 12.74
C HIS A 147 -44.04 12.54 11.88
N ILE A 148 -44.69 11.50 11.33
CA ILE A 148 -46.05 11.54 10.78
C ILE A 148 -47.00 10.92 11.82
N THR A 149 -48.15 11.56 12.07
CA THR A 149 -49.16 11.06 13.02
C THR A 149 -50.51 10.91 12.34
N PHE A 150 -51.18 9.77 12.51
CA PHE A 150 -52.52 9.52 11.96
C PHE A 150 -53.38 8.66 12.91
N LYS A 151 -54.70 8.72 12.76
CA LYS A 151 -55.67 7.90 13.51
C LYS A 151 -55.92 6.58 12.80
N ALA A 152 -55.96 5.48 13.54
CA ALA A 152 -56.25 4.16 12.99
C ALA A 152 -57.70 4.11 12.46
N PRO A 153 -57.95 3.72 11.19
CA PRO A 153 -59.28 3.81 10.56
C PRO A 153 -60.39 3.03 11.25
N ASP A 154 -60.05 1.88 11.84
CA ASP A 154 -60.99 0.99 12.55
C ASP A 154 -61.00 1.21 14.09
N PHE A 155 -60.11 2.06 14.60
CA PHE A 155 -59.93 2.38 16.03
C PHE A 155 -59.64 3.89 16.21
N PRO A 156 -60.63 4.77 16.02
CA PRO A 156 -60.45 6.23 15.93
C PRO A 156 -59.93 6.91 17.21
N GLU A 157 -59.86 6.16 18.31
CA GLU A 157 -59.24 6.51 19.60
C GLU A 157 -57.72 6.27 19.66
N ILE A 158 -57.15 5.49 18.74
CA ILE A 158 -55.72 5.17 18.69
C ILE A 158 -55.01 6.05 17.66
N THR A 159 -54.01 6.81 18.12
CA THR A 159 -53.14 7.65 17.27
C THR A 159 -51.75 7.03 17.19
N LEU A 160 -51.27 6.79 15.96
CA LEU A 160 -49.99 6.12 15.70
C LEU A 160 -48.94 7.14 15.23
N ARG A 161 -47.71 6.99 15.72
CA ARG A 161 -46.51 7.76 15.35
C ARG A 161 -45.59 6.93 14.46
N GLU A 162 -45.24 7.48 13.31
CA GLU A 162 -44.20 6.98 12.39
C GLU A 162 -42.95 7.87 12.50
N HIS A 163 -41.76 7.27 12.50
CA HIS A 163 -40.48 7.99 12.63
C HIS A 163 -39.83 8.27 11.26
N LEU A 164 -39.46 9.52 11.00
CA LEU A 164 -38.67 9.97 9.85
C LEU A 164 -37.24 10.34 10.29
N PRO A 165 -36.20 9.98 9.52
CA PRO A 165 -34.83 10.34 9.83
C PRO A 165 -34.57 11.84 9.60
N THR A 166 -33.88 12.48 10.54
CA THR A 166 -33.45 13.88 10.48
C THR A 166 -32.03 13.98 9.90
N PRO A 167 -31.74 14.93 9.00
CA PRO A 167 -30.40 15.12 8.44
C PRO A 167 -29.41 15.75 9.44
N PRO A 168 -28.12 15.36 9.44
CA PRO A 168 -27.09 16.04 10.21
C PRO A 168 -26.39 17.16 9.43
N ASP A 169 -25.89 18.06 10.24
CA ASP A 169 -25.12 19.29 10.13
C ASP A 169 -23.73 19.18 9.44
N GLY A 170 -23.69 18.64 8.21
CA GLY A 170 -22.62 18.97 7.23
C GLY A 170 -21.28 18.22 7.33
N LEU A 171 -21.21 17.07 8.02
CA LEU A 171 -20.01 16.22 8.15
C LEU A 171 -19.95 15.11 7.07
N HIS A 172 -19.79 15.45 5.79
CA HIS A 172 -19.82 14.45 4.69
C HIS A 172 -18.46 13.92 4.22
N ASN A 173 -17.36 14.25 4.91
CA ASN A 173 -16.00 13.91 4.48
C ASN A 173 -15.52 12.51 4.91
N TYR A 174 -16.29 11.81 5.75
CA TYR A 174 -15.94 10.50 6.32
C TYR A 174 -17.06 9.49 6.13
N ARG A 175 -16.70 8.19 6.15
CA ARG A 175 -17.67 7.11 6.18
C ARG A 175 -18.43 7.14 7.52
N MET A 176 -19.75 7.24 7.48
CA MET A 176 -20.57 7.10 8.68
C MET A 176 -20.43 5.68 9.27
N PRO A 177 -20.61 5.49 10.58
CA PRO A 177 -20.46 4.17 11.19
C PRO A 177 -21.41 3.11 10.66
N ASP A 178 -22.61 3.49 10.25
CA ASP A 178 -23.65 2.60 9.68
C ASP A 178 -23.66 2.60 8.14
N GLY A 179 -22.75 3.32 7.49
CA GLY A 179 -22.71 3.47 6.04
C GLY A 179 -23.71 4.46 5.44
N SER A 180 -24.51 5.16 6.26
CA SER A 180 -25.37 6.25 5.79
C SER A 180 -24.58 7.39 5.15
N TYR A 181 -25.25 8.22 4.35
CA TYR A 181 -24.68 9.36 3.61
C TYR A 181 -23.54 8.98 2.65
N ASN A 182 -23.41 7.71 2.25
CA ASN A 182 -22.55 7.37 1.11
C ASN A 182 -23.08 8.03 -0.17
N ASN A 183 -24.39 7.85 -0.44
CA ASN A 183 -25.14 8.70 -1.37
C ASN A 183 -25.66 9.92 -0.60
N ILE A 184 -25.32 11.12 -1.08
CA ILE A 184 -25.71 12.38 -0.43
C ILE A 184 -27.19 12.72 -0.69
N LEU A 185 -27.73 12.30 -1.84
CA LEU A 185 -29.12 12.53 -2.24
C LEU A 185 -30.08 11.54 -1.57
N GLU A 186 -29.60 10.31 -1.34
CA GLU A 186 -30.35 9.24 -0.68
C GLU A 186 -29.58 8.71 0.56
N PRO A 187 -29.59 9.44 1.69
CA PRO A 187 -28.71 9.15 2.83
C PRO A 187 -28.81 7.75 3.44
N ASN A 188 -29.98 7.11 3.36
CA ASN A 188 -30.18 5.78 3.94
C ASN A 188 -29.81 4.64 2.99
N LEU A 189 -29.50 4.94 1.72
CA LEU A 189 -29.16 3.93 0.73
C LEU A 189 -27.90 3.18 1.17
N GLY A 190 -28.04 1.87 1.39
CA GLY A 190 -26.97 1.00 1.83
C GLY A 190 -26.63 1.07 3.32
N ALA A 191 -27.39 1.81 4.13
CA ALA A 191 -27.14 1.89 5.57
C ALA A 191 -27.45 0.57 6.29
N ALA A 192 -26.72 0.29 7.37
CA ALA A 192 -27.01 -0.84 8.24
C ALA A 192 -28.42 -0.73 8.86
N GLY A 193 -29.05 -1.88 9.11
CA GLY A 193 -30.42 -1.99 9.60
C GLY A 193 -31.51 -1.79 8.54
N THR A 194 -31.13 -1.67 7.26
CA THR A 194 -32.08 -1.52 6.14
C THR A 194 -32.43 -2.86 5.49
N PRO A 195 -33.60 -2.96 4.82
CA PRO A 195 -33.97 -4.17 4.10
C PRO A 195 -33.03 -4.49 2.94
N TYR A 196 -32.82 -5.78 2.66
CA TYR A 196 -32.13 -6.21 1.45
C TYR A 196 -32.87 -5.75 0.19
N ALA A 197 -32.11 -5.50 -0.89
CA ALA A 197 -32.69 -5.38 -2.21
C ALA A 197 -33.16 -6.76 -2.74
N LYS A 198 -34.01 -6.73 -3.77
CA LYS A 198 -34.32 -7.91 -4.59
C LYS A 198 -34.07 -7.55 -6.06
N THR A 199 -33.08 -8.21 -6.65
CA THR A 199 -32.57 -7.84 -7.97
C THR A 199 -33.33 -8.52 -9.10
N VAL A 200 -33.73 -9.78 -8.91
CA VAL A 200 -34.37 -10.58 -9.96
C VAL A 200 -35.86 -10.70 -9.68
N LYS A 201 -36.66 -10.32 -10.69
CA LYS A 201 -38.12 -10.47 -10.62
C LYS A 201 -38.48 -11.96 -10.70
N THR A 202 -39.44 -12.37 -9.86
CA THR A 202 -39.97 -13.74 -9.86
C THR A 202 -41.29 -13.74 -10.65
N GLU A 203 -41.29 -14.33 -11.83
CA GLU A 203 -42.45 -14.45 -12.70
C GLU A 203 -42.90 -15.91 -12.87
N LYS A 204 -41.96 -16.85 -12.76
CA LYS A 204 -42.21 -18.28 -12.89
C LYS A 204 -42.96 -18.81 -11.68
N ARG A 205 -44.02 -19.57 -11.96
CA ARG A 205 -44.75 -20.34 -10.95
C ARG A 205 -43.98 -21.63 -10.66
N LEU A 206 -43.16 -21.60 -9.61
CA LEU A 206 -42.50 -22.79 -9.09
C LEU A 206 -43.52 -23.76 -8.46
N ALA A 207 -43.13 -25.03 -8.31
CA ALA A 207 -43.96 -26.03 -7.64
C ALA A 207 -44.38 -25.56 -6.22
N GLY A 208 -45.65 -25.78 -5.89
CA GLY A 208 -46.21 -25.47 -4.58
C GLY A 208 -45.60 -26.34 -3.47
N VAL A 209 -45.31 -27.59 -3.78
CA VAL A 209 -44.52 -28.51 -2.94
C VAL A 209 -43.16 -28.70 -3.60
N LYS A 210 -42.12 -28.18 -2.95
CA LYS A 210 -40.73 -28.28 -3.40
C LYS A 210 -40.03 -29.48 -2.74
N PRO A 211 -38.93 -30.01 -3.30
CA PRO A 211 -38.17 -31.08 -2.66
C PRO A 211 -37.77 -30.73 -1.22
N ASP A 212 -37.68 -31.74 -0.36
CA ASP A 212 -37.21 -31.52 1.01
C ASP A 212 -35.76 -31.00 1.01
N PRO A 213 -35.43 -29.91 1.73
CA PRO A 213 -34.06 -29.38 1.75
C PRO A 213 -33.00 -30.35 2.28
N GLY A 214 -33.35 -31.23 3.23
CA GLY A 214 -32.42 -32.24 3.74
C GLY A 214 -32.14 -33.31 2.68
N LEU A 215 -33.18 -33.74 1.96
CA LEU A 215 -33.02 -34.63 0.81
C LEU A 215 -32.19 -34.01 -0.31
N LEU A 216 -32.40 -32.72 -0.63
CA LEU A 216 -31.56 -31.99 -1.58
C LEU A 216 -30.09 -31.98 -1.15
N PHE A 217 -29.83 -31.75 0.14
CA PHE A 217 -28.48 -31.78 0.67
C PHE A 217 -27.84 -33.17 0.51
N ASP A 218 -28.50 -34.22 1.00
CA ASP A 218 -27.96 -35.58 1.02
C ASP A 218 -27.66 -36.13 -0.38
N LEU A 219 -28.51 -35.81 -1.36
CA LEU A 219 -28.37 -36.32 -2.72
C LEU A 219 -27.42 -35.48 -3.59
N LEU A 220 -27.40 -34.15 -3.41
CA LEU A 220 -26.82 -33.22 -4.39
C LEU A 220 -25.76 -32.27 -3.83
N LEU A 221 -25.70 -32.02 -2.51
CA LEU A 221 -24.75 -31.04 -1.92
C LEU A 221 -23.68 -31.69 -1.05
N ALA A 222 -24.01 -32.74 -0.30
CA ALA A 222 -23.13 -33.39 0.67
C ALA A 222 -21.84 -33.90 0.01
N ARG A 223 -20.69 -33.53 0.59
CA ARG A 223 -19.36 -33.98 0.16
C ARG A 223 -19.23 -35.49 0.24
N ASP A 224 -18.61 -36.09 -0.78
CA ASP A 224 -18.25 -37.51 -0.76
C ASP A 224 -17.02 -37.74 0.15
N ASP A 225 -17.17 -38.60 1.17
CA ASP A 225 -16.09 -38.94 2.10
C ASP A 225 -14.89 -39.60 1.41
N LYS A 226 -15.12 -40.26 0.26
CA LYS A 226 -14.09 -40.97 -0.49
C LYS A 226 -13.32 -40.05 -1.44
N LYS A 227 -13.85 -38.86 -1.75
CA LYS A 227 -13.31 -37.99 -2.81
C LYS A 227 -13.37 -36.52 -2.43
N PHE A 228 -12.19 -35.92 -2.24
CA PHE A 228 -12.02 -34.47 -2.18
C PHE A 228 -11.33 -34.00 -3.47
N THR A 229 -11.82 -32.90 -4.06
CA THR A 229 -11.21 -32.31 -5.26
C THR A 229 -10.67 -30.93 -4.90
N GLU A 230 -9.37 -30.75 -5.06
CA GLU A 230 -8.70 -29.46 -4.89
C GLU A 230 -9.02 -28.54 -6.08
N ASN A 231 -9.00 -27.23 -5.82
CA ASN A 231 -9.09 -26.25 -6.88
C ASN A 231 -7.93 -26.43 -7.91
N PRO A 232 -8.25 -26.61 -9.20
CA PRO A 232 -7.24 -26.95 -10.21
C PRO A 232 -6.26 -25.79 -10.53
N ALA A 233 -6.60 -24.54 -10.25
CA ALA A 233 -5.65 -23.42 -10.35
C ALA A 233 -4.65 -23.39 -9.18
N GLY A 234 -4.93 -24.13 -8.10
CA GLY A 234 -4.12 -24.16 -6.88
C GLY A 234 -4.38 -22.99 -5.95
N ILE A 235 -5.63 -22.51 -5.92
CA ILE A 235 -6.12 -21.51 -4.96
C ILE A 235 -5.94 -22.03 -3.52
N SER A 236 -5.48 -21.16 -2.63
CA SER A 236 -5.33 -21.46 -1.20
C SER A 236 -6.56 -21.03 -0.39
N SER A 237 -6.66 -21.52 0.84
CA SER A 237 -7.72 -21.12 1.78
C SER A 237 -7.70 -19.62 2.11
N MET A 238 -6.56 -18.93 1.94
CA MET A 238 -6.46 -17.46 2.10
C MET A 238 -7.49 -16.69 1.26
N LEU A 239 -7.80 -17.18 0.04
CA LEU A 239 -8.82 -16.54 -0.81
C LEU A 239 -10.18 -16.56 -0.13
N PHE A 240 -10.55 -17.68 0.46
CA PHE A 240 -11.84 -17.87 1.12
C PHE A 240 -11.88 -17.24 2.51
N TYR A 241 -10.73 -17.03 3.17
CA TYR A 241 -10.64 -16.22 4.37
C TYR A 241 -10.91 -14.74 4.07
N HIS A 242 -10.32 -14.20 3.01
CA HIS A 242 -10.64 -12.85 2.56
C HIS A 242 -12.09 -12.74 2.06
N ALA A 243 -12.60 -13.76 1.37
CA ALA A 243 -14.02 -13.82 0.99
C ALA A 243 -14.93 -13.77 2.22
N SER A 244 -14.59 -14.48 3.29
CA SER A 244 -15.36 -14.46 4.55
C SER A 244 -15.42 -13.07 5.17
N ILE A 245 -14.31 -12.30 5.10
CA ILE A 245 -14.30 -10.90 5.53
C ILE A 245 -15.23 -10.06 4.64
N ILE A 246 -15.11 -10.15 3.31
CA ILE A 246 -15.99 -9.43 2.37
C ILE A 246 -17.46 -9.77 2.65
N ILE A 247 -17.80 -11.04 2.80
CA ILE A 247 -19.17 -11.50 3.05
C ILE A 247 -19.71 -10.93 4.36
N HIS A 248 -18.92 -10.94 5.43
CA HIS A 248 -19.32 -10.36 6.71
C HIS A 248 -19.33 -8.83 6.72
N ASP A 249 -18.68 -8.20 5.75
CA ASP A 249 -18.69 -6.75 5.53
C ASP A 249 -20.05 -6.29 5.01
N ILE A 250 -20.57 -6.99 3.99
CA ILE A 250 -21.78 -6.58 3.28
C ILE A 250 -23.04 -7.38 3.63
N PHE A 251 -22.90 -8.55 4.28
CA PHE A 251 -24.04 -9.39 4.67
C PHE A 251 -24.04 -9.74 6.16
N ARG A 252 -25.07 -9.28 6.87
CA ARG A 252 -25.38 -9.70 8.24
C ARG A 252 -26.88 -9.75 8.46
N THR A 253 -27.53 -10.84 8.06
CA THR A 253 -28.99 -10.97 8.19
C THR A 253 -29.42 -10.87 9.66
N ASN A 254 -30.37 -9.97 9.93
CA ASN A 254 -30.87 -9.74 11.28
C ASN A 254 -31.63 -10.98 11.80
N ARG A 255 -31.43 -11.34 13.06
CA ARG A 255 -32.00 -12.57 13.64
C ARG A 255 -33.50 -12.51 13.94
N HIS A 256 -34.06 -11.31 14.05
CA HIS A 256 -35.46 -11.07 14.36
C HIS A 256 -36.27 -10.70 13.11
N ASP A 257 -35.66 -9.99 12.17
CA ASP A 257 -36.23 -9.63 10.87
C ASP A 257 -35.26 -10.07 9.76
N LEU A 258 -35.52 -11.25 9.21
CA LEU A 258 -34.63 -11.87 8.22
C LEU A 258 -34.63 -11.12 6.87
N ASN A 259 -35.40 -10.05 6.70
CA ASN A 259 -35.36 -9.21 5.51
C ASN A 259 -34.34 -8.07 5.61
N LYS A 260 -33.75 -7.82 6.79
CA LYS A 260 -32.80 -6.73 7.03
C LYS A 260 -31.36 -7.20 7.18
N SER A 261 -30.42 -6.34 6.79
CA SER A 261 -28.99 -6.52 7.06
C SER A 261 -28.57 -5.61 8.23
N ASP A 262 -27.94 -6.14 9.27
CA ASP A 262 -27.35 -5.39 10.39
C ASP A 262 -25.98 -4.76 10.03
N THR A 263 -25.52 -4.89 8.78
CA THR A 263 -24.30 -4.24 8.27
C THR A 263 -24.62 -3.40 7.03
N SER A 264 -23.71 -2.48 6.70
CA SER A 264 -23.84 -1.62 5.53
C SER A 264 -23.72 -2.43 4.22
N SER A 265 -24.18 -1.86 3.11
CA SER A 265 -24.04 -2.42 1.76
C SER A 265 -22.72 -2.02 1.07
N TYR A 266 -21.75 -1.50 1.83
CA TYR A 266 -20.50 -0.95 1.32
C TYR A 266 -19.29 -1.77 1.77
N LEU A 267 -18.22 -1.76 0.96
CA LEU A 267 -16.94 -2.34 1.33
C LEU A 267 -16.20 -1.39 2.28
N ASP A 268 -16.63 -1.32 3.54
CA ASP A 268 -16.15 -0.38 4.56
C ASP A 268 -15.44 -1.04 5.76
N LEU A 269 -15.15 -2.34 5.63
CA LEU A 269 -14.44 -3.18 6.58
C LEU A 269 -15.15 -3.20 7.97
N ALA A 270 -16.48 -3.26 7.96
CA ALA A 270 -17.32 -3.45 9.13
C ALA A 270 -16.91 -4.64 10.04
N PRO A 271 -16.29 -5.75 9.57
CA PRO A 271 -15.82 -6.79 10.47
C PRO A 271 -14.74 -6.29 11.45
N LEU A 272 -13.94 -5.30 11.03
CA LEU A 272 -12.97 -4.62 11.89
C LEU A 272 -13.64 -3.53 12.74
N TYR A 273 -14.38 -2.60 12.10
CA TYR A 273 -14.83 -1.35 12.73
C TYR A 273 -16.22 -1.41 13.37
N GLY A 274 -17.07 -2.35 12.94
CA GLY A 274 -18.49 -2.41 13.28
C GLY A 274 -19.38 -1.56 12.39
N SER A 275 -20.69 -1.70 12.57
CA SER A 275 -21.74 -1.12 11.71
C SER A 275 -22.57 -0.06 12.43
N SER A 276 -22.08 0.45 13.56
CA SER A 276 -22.70 1.53 14.33
C SER A 276 -21.64 2.31 15.12
N PHE A 277 -22.00 3.51 15.59
CA PHE A 277 -21.09 4.29 16.42
C PHE A 277 -20.74 3.57 17.73
N LYS A 278 -21.71 2.87 18.33
CA LYS A 278 -21.49 2.05 19.52
C LYS A 278 -20.42 0.99 19.26
N ASP A 279 -20.53 0.28 18.14
CA ASP A 279 -19.57 -0.77 17.79
C ASP A 279 -18.15 -0.23 17.63
N GLN A 280 -18.02 0.95 17.00
CA GLN A 280 -16.73 1.64 16.87
C GLN A 280 -16.13 2.02 18.23
N LEU A 281 -16.95 2.48 19.18
CA LEU A 281 -16.48 2.80 20.53
C LEU A 281 -15.93 1.57 21.27
N GLU A 282 -16.46 0.38 21.02
CA GLU A 282 -16.00 -0.85 21.67
C GLU A 282 -14.57 -1.25 21.27
N ILE A 283 -14.14 -0.86 20.07
CA ILE A 283 -12.84 -1.25 19.48
C ILE A 283 -11.79 -0.12 19.50
N ARG A 284 -12.19 1.12 19.80
CA ARG A 284 -11.30 2.29 19.86
C ARG A 284 -10.65 2.46 21.23
N THR A 285 -9.47 3.08 21.22
CA THR A 285 -8.80 3.57 22.44
C THR A 285 -9.27 4.96 22.85
N MET A 286 -9.99 5.66 21.97
CA MET A 286 -10.38 7.07 22.08
C MET A 286 -9.19 8.02 22.23
N LYS A 287 -8.02 7.61 21.75
CA LYS A 287 -6.79 8.40 21.75
C LYS A 287 -6.04 8.24 20.44
N GLU A 288 -5.65 9.36 19.84
CA GLU A 288 -4.82 9.43 18.63
C GLU A 288 -5.38 8.63 17.43
N GLY A 289 -6.69 8.41 17.39
CA GLY A 289 -7.39 7.67 16.35
C GLY A 289 -7.19 6.17 16.40
N LYS A 290 -6.53 5.61 17.42
CA LYS A 290 -6.07 4.22 17.45
C LYS A 290 -7.16 3.23 17.88
N LEU A 291 -7.10 2.04 17.30
CA LEU A 291 -7.80 0.83 17.75
C LEU A 291 -7.06 0.19 18.94
N LYS A 292 -7.81 -0.51 19.79
CA LYS A 292 -7.23 -1.39 20.82
C LYS A 292 -6.35 -2.46 20.15
N PRO A 293 -5.23 -2.90 20.78
CA PRO A 293 -4.31 -3.85 20.17
C PRO A 293 -5.01 -5.12 19.66
N ASP A 294 -4.72 -5.53 18.42
CA ASP A 294 -5.21 -6.75 17.78
C ASP A 294 -6.72 -7.01 17.99
N THR A 295 -7.52 -5.94 17.91
CA THR A 295 -8.95 -5.96 18.23
C THR A 295 -9.79 -5.68 16.98
N PHE A 296 -10.89 -6.43 16.83
CA PHE A 296 -11.90 -6.27 15.77
C PHE A 296 -13.33 -6.52 16.32
N HIS A 297 -14.35 -6.03 15.61
CA HIS A 297 -15.73 -6.02 16.10
C HIS A 297 -16.46 -7.36 15.91
N GLU A 298 -16.43 -7.95 14.70
CA GLU A 298 -17.33 -9.05 14.32
C GLU A 298 -17.03 -10.36 15.04
N LYS A 299 -17.78 -10.62 16.10
CA LYS A 299 -17.63 -11.81 16.96
C LYS A 299 -18.04 -13.13 16.30
N ARG A 300 -18.87 -13.12 15.25
CA ARG A 300 -19.25 -14.37 14.54
C ARG A 300 -18.05 -15.05 13.87
N LEU A 301 -17.03 -14.26 13.48
CA LEU A 301 -15.82 -14.78 12.85
C LEU A 301 -14.91 -15.55 13.83
N LEU A 302 -15.15 -15.46 15.14
CA LEU A 302 -14.51 -16.34 16.12
C LEU A 302 -14.93 -17.81 15.96
N GLY A 303 -16.06 -18.07 15.29
CA GLY A 303 -16.52 -19.39 14.87
C GLY A 303 -16.08 -19.80 13.46
N GLN A 304 -15.01 -19.18 12.93
CA GLN A 304 -14.39 -19.50 11.64
C GLN A 304 -12.90 -19.87 11.81
N PRO A 305 -12.27 -20.54 10.83
CA PRO A 305 -10.85 -20.87 10.87
C PRO A 305 -9.97 -19.66 11.20
N ALA A 306 -8.88 -19.89 11.94
CA ALA A 306 -8.04 -18.83 12.51
C ALA A 306 -7.53 -17.82 11.48
N GLY A 307 -7.27 -18.23 10.24
CA GLY A 307 -6.75 -17.35 9.18
C GLY A 307 -7.66 -16.13 8.91
N VAL A 308 -8.98 -16.26 9.06
CA VAL A 308 -9.91 -15.13 8.95
C VAL A 308 -9.64 -14.08 10.02
N ASN A 309 -9.48 -14.53 11.27
CA ASN A 309 -9.23 -13.67 12.43
C ASN A 309 -7.84 -13.05 12.38
N VAL A 310 -6.82 -13.79 11.92
CA VAL A 310 -5.46 -13.27 11.73
C VAL A 310 -5.46 -12.11 10.73
N MET A 311 -6.20 -12.20 9.61
CA MET A 311 -6.28 -11.10 8.65
C MET A 311 -6.88 -9.83 9.26
N LEU A 312 -7.91 -9.94 10.12
CA LEU A 312 -8.47 -8.80 10.85
C LEU A 312 -7.48 -8.21 11.86
N VAL A 313 -6.68 -9.04 12.53
CA VAL A 313 -5.58 -8.58 13.38
C VAL A 313 -4.56 -7.78 12.56
N LEU A 314 -4.19 -8.24 11.36
CA LEU A 314 -3.27 -7.49 10.48
C LEU A 314 -3.85 -6.13 10.05
N TYR A 315 -5.13 -6.06 9.70
CA TYR A 315 -5.78 -4.77 9.39
C TYR A 315 -5.83 -3.84 10.60
N SER A 316 -6.07 -4.37 11.80
CA SER A 316 -6.03 -3.60 13.05
C SER A 316 -4.64 -3.00 13.30
N ARG A 317 -3.57 -3.79 13.11
CA ARG A 317 -2.18 -3.32 13.20
C ARG A 317 -1.86 -2.28 12.14
N PHE A 318 -2.32 -2.48 10.90
CA PHE A 318 -2.12 -1.52 9.80
C PHE A 318 -2.81 -0.18 10.09
N HIS A 319 -4.05 -0.18 10.60
CA HIS A 319 -4.74 1.04 11.01
C HIS A 319 -3.95 1.83 12.05
N ASN A 320 -3.45 1.16 13.08
CA ASN A 320 -2.66 1.81 14.14
C ASN A 320 -1.32 2.35 13.64
N TYR A 321 -0.68 1.66 12.70
CA TYR A 321 0.50 2.18 11.99
C TYR A 321 0.16 3.45 11.21
N VAL A 322 -0.93 3.44 10.45
CA VAL A 322 -1.39 4.59 9.66
C VAL A 322 -1.70 5.80 10.55
N ALA A 323 -2.46 5.61 11.63
CA ALA A 323 -2.80 6.69 12.56
C ALA A 323 -1.55 7.35 13.17
N ASP A 324 -0.54 6.55 13.55
CA ASP A 324 0.74 7.04 14.07
C ASP A 324 1.50 7.90 13.03
N ILE A 325 1.59 7.44 11.79
CA ILE A 325 2.29 8.19 10.74
C ILE A 325 1.53 9.46 10.35
N LEU A 326 0.20 9.40 10.23
CA LEU A 326 -0.64 10.57 9.95
C LEU A 326 -0.46 11.67 11.00
N LEU A 327 -0.46 11.31 12.29
CA LEU A 327 -0.23 12.25 13.38
C LEU A 327 1.18 12.85 13.33
N LYS A 328 2.20 12.07 12.99
CA LYS A 328 3.60 12.55 12.88
C LYS A 328 3.78 13.50 11.70
N ILE A 329 3.19 13.20 10.55
CA ILE A 329 3.24 14.08 9.37
C ILE A 329 2.42 15.34 9.65
N ASN A 330 1.22 15.19 10.20
CA ASN A 330 0.25 16.27 10.46
C ASN A 330 0.09 17.20 9.26
N GLU A 331 -0.28 16.62 8.12
CA GLU A 331 -0.44 17.35 6.87
C GLU A 331 -1.42 18.51 7.06
N ASN A 332 -1.00 19.74 6.68
CA ASN A 332 -1.78 20.96 6.82
C ASN A 332 -2.32 21.26 8.24
N GLY A 333 -1.71 20.69 9.29
CA GLY A 333 -2.19 20.87 10.66
C GLY A 333 -3.51 20.16 10.97
N ARG A 334 -3.96 19.23 10.11
CA ARG A 334 -5.26 18.51 10.22
C ARG A 334 -5.48 17.83 11.57
N PHE A 335 -4.40 17.43 12.24
CA PHE A 335 -4.41 16.72 13.52
C PHE A 335 -3.74 17.53 14.64
N THR A 336 -3.57 18.84 14.47
CA THR A 336 -3.12 19.72 15.55
C THR A 336 -4.19 19.82 16.63
N LEU A 337 -3.81 19.71 17.92
CA LEU A 337 -4.75 19.95 19.02
C LEU A 337 -5.28 21.39 18.95
N GLN A 338 -6.59 21.55 18.81
CA GLN A 338 -7.27 22.84 18.67
C GLN A 338 -7.48 23.52 20.04
N THR A 339 -6.39 23.78 20.75
CA THR A 339 -6.41 24.40 22.08
C THR A 339 -5.11 25.16 22.37
N ALA A 340 -5.15 26.09 23.33
CA ALA A 340 -3.93 26.65 23.92
C ALA A 340 -3.28 25.66 24.90
N LYS A 341 -1.97 25.80 25.14
CA LYS A 341 -1.22 24.91 26.05
C LYS A 341 -1.68 25.02 27.51
N ASP A 342 -2.22 26.17 27.88
CA ASP A 342 -2.71 26.59 29.19
C ASP A 342 -4.24 26.58 29.28
N ALA A 343 -4.94 26.05 28.27
CA ALA A 343 -6.41 25.98 28.27
C ALA A 343 -6.94 25.09 29.41
N ALA A 344 -8.18 25.34 29.81
CA ALA A 344 -8.86 24.55 30.83
C ALA A 344 -8.89 23.04 30.47
N PRO A 345 -8.86 22.12 31.47
CA PRO A 345 -8.87 20.68 31.21
C PRO A 345 -10.02 20.19 30.31
N GLU A 346 -11.19 20.82 30.41
CA GLU A 346 -12.35 20.51 29.55
C GLU A 346 -12.08 20.82 28.07
N ASP A 347 -11.47 21.96 27.77
CA ASP A 347 -11.13 22.35 26.40
C ASP A 347 -10.01 21.46 25.82
N GLN A 348 -9.05 21.06 26.66
CA GLN A 348 -8.03 20.09 26.28
C GLN A 348 -8.64 18.74 25.94
N ALA A 349 -9.60 18.26 26.75
CA ALA A 349 -10.31 17.00 26.50
C ALA A 349 -11.10 17.05 25.18
N LYS A 350 -11.81 18.15 24.90
CA LYS A 350 -12.52 18.35 23.62
C LYS A 350 -11.56 18.35 22.42
N ALA A 351 -10.41 19.01 22.55
CA ALA A 351 -9.40 19.03 21.49
C ALA A 351 -8.80 17.64 21.21
N VAL A 352 -8.54 16.85 22.27
CA VAL A 352 -8.06 15.46 22.14
C VAL A 352 -9.13 14.58 21.49
N ALA A 353 -10.40 14.71 21.90
CA ALA A 353 -11.50 13.96 21.29
C ALA A 353 -11.68 14.28 19.80
N LYS A 354 -11.54 15.55 19.41
CA LYS A 354 -11.58 15.96 18.00
C LYS A 354 -10.41 15.38 17.20
N GLN A 355 -9.19 15.49 17.73
CA GLN A 355 -8.00 14.93 17.09
C GLN A 355 -8.14 13.41 16.90
N ASP A 356 -8.61 12.70 17.93
CA ASP A 356 -8.89 11.27 17.86
C ASP A 356 -9.94 10.94 16.78
N HIS A 357 -11.04 11.70 16.72
CA HIS A 357 -12.07 11.54 15.70
C HIS A 357 -11.53 11.72 14.28
N ASP A 358 -10.79 12.81 14.02
CA ASP A 358 -10.25 13.11 12.70
C ASP A 358 -9.19 12.07 12.29
N LEU A 359 -8.28 11.69 13.19
CA LEU A 359 -7.27 10.65 12.93
C LEU A 359 -7.89 9.30 12.65
N PHE A 360 -8.85 8.86 13.48
CA PHE A 360 -9.53 7.58 13.31
C PHE A 360 -10.18 7.48 11.92
N ASN A 361 -10.91 8.52 11.51
CA ASN A 361 -11.64 8.49 10.26
C ASN A 361 -10.72 8.55 9.04
N VAL A 362 -9.63 9.36 9.08
CA VAL A 362 -8.65 9.37 7.99
C VAL A 362 -7.89 8.03 7.93
N ALA A 363 -7.49 7.47 9.07
CA ALA A 363 -6.86 6.15 9.13
C ALA A 363 -7.79 5.03 8.66
N ARG A 364 -9.10 5.12 8.94
CA ARG A 364 -10.15 4.23 8.42
C ARG A 364 -10.24 4.32 6.89
N LEU A 365 -10.22 5.52 6.31
CA LEU A 365 -10.22 5.70 4.84
C LEU A 365 -8.97 5.10 4.19
N VAL A 366 -7.78 5.35 4.73
CA VAL A 366 -6.53 4.78 4.21
C VAL A 366 -6.53 3.25 4.34
N THR A 367 -6.95 2.70 5.49
CA THR A 367 -7.09 1.24 5.67
C THR A 367 -8.11 0.63 4.70
N GLY A 368 -9.23 1.31 4.48
CA GLY A 368 -10.21 0.97 3.44
C GLY A 368 -9.61 0.99 2.03
N GLY A 369 -8.71 1.94 1.76
CA GLY A 369 -7.95 2.01 0.51
C GLY A 369 -7.02 0.81 0.29
N LEU A 370 -6.35 0.32 1.36
CA LEU A 370 -5.59 -0.93 1.28
C LEU A 370 -6.52 -2.12 1.03
N TYR A 371 -7.61 -2.22 1.78
CA TYR A 371 -8.59 -3.29 1.65
C TYR A 371 -9.19 -3.38 0.24
N ILE A 372 -9.65 -2.26 -0.33
CA ILE A 372 -10.20 -2.25 -1.68
C ILE A 372 -9.15 -2.59 -2.74
N ASN A 373 -7.90 -2.17 -2.57
CA ASN A 373 -6.83 -2.55 -3.48
C ASN A 373 -6.48 -4.04 -3.37
N ILE A 374 -6.62 -4.67 -2.20
CA ILE A 374 -6.52 -6.13 -2.05
C ILE A 374 -7.70 -6.82 -2.76
N CYS A 375 -8.93 -6.31 -2.63
CA CYS A 375 -10.09 -6.81 -3.37
C CYS A 375 -9.84 -6.79 -4.89
N LEU A 376 -9.33 -5.69 -5.43
CA LEU A 376 -9.17 -5.48 -6.87
C LEU A 376 -7.94 -6.19 -7.46
N HIS A 377 -6.82 -6.19 -6.73
CA HIS A 377 -5.52 -6.56 -7.29
C HIS A 377 -4.93 -7.85 -6.72
N ASP A 378 -5.57 -8.47 -5.74
CA ASP A 378 -5.25 -9.83 -5.29
C ASP A 378 -6.47 -10.76 -5.49
N TYR A 379 -7.61 -10.40 -4.89
CA TYR A 379 -8.80 -11.26 -4.87
C TYR A 379 -9.44 -11.42 -6.26
N LEU A 380 -9.76 -10.32 -6.97
CA LEU A 380 -10.30 -10.42 -8.33
C LEU A 380 -9.31 -11.06 -9.30
N ARG A 381 -8.01 -10.80 -9.17
CA ARG A 381 -6.99 -11.45 -10.01
C ARG A 381 -6.96 -12.96 -9.83
N ALA A 382 -7.13 -13.45 -8.60
CA ALA A 382 -7.22 -14.87 -8.31
C ALA A 382 -8.53 -15.47 -8.84
N ILE A 383 -9.65 -14.76 -8.73
CA ILE A 383 -10.94 -15.17 -9.36
C ILE A 383 -10.79 -15.34 -10.88
N THR A 384 -10.16 -14.37 -11.54
CA THR A 384 -9.95 -14.37 -13.00
C THR A 384 -8.67 -15.08 -13.42
N ASN A 385 -7.95 -15.72 -12.51
CA ASN A 385 -6.66 -16.38 -12.74
C ASN A 385 -5.60 -15.58 -13.53
N THR A 386 -5.59 -14.25 -13.40
CA THR A 386 -4.70 -13.39 -14.20
C THR A 386 -3.26 -13.36 -13.67
N HIS A 387 -3.00 -14.03 -12.53
CA HIS A 387 -1.65 -14.21 -12.02
C HIS A 387 -0.79 -15.14 -12.90
N HIS A 388 -1.41 -15.98 -13.75
CA HIS A 388 -0.72 -16.80 -14.77
C HIS A 388 -0.19 -15.99 -15.98
N SER A 389 -0.08 -14.66 -15.86
CA SER A 389 0.42 -13.79 -16.91
C SER A 389 1.41 -12.76 -16.36
N LYS A 390 2.36 -12.34 -17.20
CA LYS A 390 3.24 -11.18 -16.93
C LYS A 390 2.50 -9.84 -17.02
N SER A 391 1.24 -9.87 -17.42
CA SER A 391 0.43 -8.68 -17.62
C SER A 391 0.17 -7.92 -16.34
N ASP A 392 0.30 -6.61 -16.44
CA ASP A 392 -0.09 -5.67 -15.42
C ASP A 392 -1.60 -5.32 -15.47
N TRP A 393 -2.38 -5.98 -16.35
CA TRP A 393 -3.82 -5.77 -16.48
C TRP A 393 -4.61 -6.29 -15.29
N THR A 394 -5.57 -5.50 -14.81
CA THR A 394 -6.52 -5.85 -13.76
C THR A 394 -7.87 -5.21 -14.06
N LEU A 395 -8.97 -5.86 -13.63
CA LEU A 395 -10.31 -5.29 -13.71
C LEU A 395 -10.47 -4.28 -12.57
N ASP A 396 -10.32 -2.99 -12.87
CA ASP A 396 -10.47 -1.89 -11.92
C ASP A 396 -11.75 -1.07 -12.21
N PRO A 397 -12.83 -1.26 -11.44
CA PRO A 397 -14.10 -0.56 -11.66
C PRO A 397 -14.06 0.95 -11.42
N ARG A 398 -12.97 1.50 -10.88
CA ARG A 398 -12.85 2.92 -10.52
C ARG A 398 -12.53 3.82 -11.72
N VAL A 399 -12.07 3.22 -12.83
CA VAL A 399 -11.69 3.98 -14.04
C VAL A 399 -12.82 4.87 -14.53
N GLU A 400 -12.46 6.07 -14.97
CA GLU A 400 -13.41 7.01 -15.54
C GLU A 400 -13.78 6.59 -16.97
N ILE A 401 -15.08 6.45 -17.21
CA ILE A 401 -15.63 6.05 -18.50
C ILE A 401 -16.55 7.18 -18.95
N GLY A 402 -16.05 8.01 -19.87
CA GLY A 402 -16.82 9.10 -20.46
C GLY A 402 -17.91 8.59 -21.42
N LYS A 403 -18.47 9.49 -22.22
CA LYS A 403 -19.61 9.28 -23.14
C LYS A 403 -19.29 8.43 -24.38
N GLN A 404 -18.42 7.43 -24.23
CA GLN A 404 -17.84 6.63 -25.32
C GLN A 404 -18.84 5.59 -25.85
N PHE A 405 -19.82 5.18 -25.04
CA PHE A 405 -20.77 4.08 -25.33
C PHE A 405 -22.24 4.51 -25.26
N ASP A 406 -22.57 5.43 -24.36
CA ASP A 406 -23.87 6.09 -24.22
C ASP A 406 -23.68 7.61 -24.03
N GLY A 407 -24.71 8.41 -24.28
CA GLY A 407 -24.62 9.87 -24.29
C GLY A 407 -24.35 10.52 -22.92
N GLU A 408 -24.34 9.74 -21.83
CA GLU A 408 -24.25 10.21 -20.45
C GLU A 408 -22.97 9.73 -19.72
N GLY A 409 -22.29 8.70 -20.21
CA GLY A 409 -21.13 8.09 -19.55
C GLY A 409 -21.57 7.16 -18.41
N VAL A 410 -20.64 6.35 -17.89
CA VAL A 410 -20.96 5.38 -16.83
C VAL A 410 -20.77 6.04 -15.45
N PRO A 411 -21.83 6.23 -14.63
CA PRO A 411 -21.74 6.98 -13.38
C PRO A 411 -20.88 6.27 -12.31
N ARG A 412 -20.48 7.01 -11.27
CA ARG A 412 -19.71 6.54 -10.09
C ARG A 412 -20.27 7.18 -8.82
N GLY A 413 -20.19 6.47 -7.70
CA GLY A 413 -20.57 7.02 -6.38
C GLY A 413 -22.09 7.22 -6.21
N VAL A 414 -22.91 6.41 -6.86
CA VAL A 414 -24.39 6.53 -6.83
C VAL A 414 -25.06 5.78 -5.67
N GLY A 415 -24.28 5.15 -4.78
CA GLY A 415 -24.78 4.35 -3.66
C GLY A 415 -25.17 2.93 -4.05
N ASN A 416 -25.17 2.03 -3.06
CA ASN A 416 -25.42 0.60 -3.26
C ASN A 416 -26.39 0.04 -2.23
N GLN A 417 -27.18 -0.97 -2.61
CA GLN A 417 -27.93 -1.82 -1.69
C GLN A 417 -27.74 -3.28 -2.10
N VAL A 418 -27.16 -4.11 -1.23
CA VAL A 418 -26.96 -5.53 -1.55
C VAL A 418 -28.27 -6.30 -1.55
N SER A 419 -28.35 -7.34 -2.38
CA SER A 419 -29.58 -8.11 -2.58
C SER A 419 -29.57 -9.48 -1.92
N VAL A 420 -30.76 -10.06 -1.73
CA VAL A 420 -30.89 -11.43 -1.21
C VAL A 420 -30.33 -12.50 -2.16
N GLU A 421 -30.35 -12.26 -3.48
CA GLU A 421 -29.73 -13.17 -4.44
C GLU A 421 -28.21 -13.23 -4.25
N PHE A 422 -27.56 -12.08 -4.01
CA PHE A 422 -26.12 -12.04 -3.73
C PHE A 422 -25.77 -12.60 -2.35
N ASN A 423 -26.63 -12.45 -1.33
CA ASN A 423 -26.46 -13.14 -0.04
C ASN A 423 -26.36 -14.67 -0.23
N LEU A 424 -27.22 -15.24 -1.09
CA LEU A 424 -27.26 -16.67 -1.36
C LEU A 424 -26.10 -17.12 -2.25
N LEU A 425 -25.76 -16.31 -3.27
CA LEU A 425 -24.67 -16.60 -4.21
C LEU A 425 -23.31 -16.69 -3.53
N TYR A 426 -23.05 -15.87 -2.52
CA TYR A 426 -21.75 -15.80 -1.83
C TYR A 426 -21.50 -16.92 -0.81
N ARG A 427 -22.39 -17.92 -0.71
CA ARG A 427 -22.23 -19.06 0.22
C ARG A 427 -21.30 -20.13 -0.35
N PHE A 428 -20.00 -19.82 -0.37
CA PHE A 428 -18.96 -20.65 -0.98
C PHE A 428 -18.56 -21.88 -0.14
N HIS A 429 -19.50 -22.53 0.55
CA HIS A 429 -19.21 -23.65 1.45
C HIS A 429 -18.65 -24.89 0.73
N SER A 430 -18.91 -25.05 -0.56
CA SER A 430 -18.32 -26.10 -1.40
C SER A 430 -16.80 -25.99 -1.49
N CYS A 431 -16.25 -24.77 -1.40
CA CYS A 431 -14.82 -24.50 -1.54
C CYS A 431 -14.01 -24.67 -0.25
N ILE A 432 -14.65 -25.00 0.86
CA ILE A 432 -13.97 -25.26 2.14
C ILE A 432 -12.92 -26.35 1.95
N SER A 433 -11.68 -26.09 2.37
CA SER A 433 -10.58 -27.05 2.23
C SER A 433 -10.80 -28.28 3.11
N LYS A 434 -10.01 -29.32 2.87
CA LYS A 434 -10.05 -30.50 3.74
C LYS A 434 -9.51 -30.21 5.15
N LYS A 435 -8.60 -29.24 5.30
CA LYS A 435 -8.11 -28.80 6.61
C LYS A 435 -9.22 -28.06 7.36
N ASP A 436 -9.88 -27.12 6.72
CA ASP A 436 -10.93 -26.32 7.34
C ASP A 436 -12.20 -27.13 7.62
N GLU A 437 -12.50 -28.15 6.82
CA GLU A 437 -13.55 -29.14 7.14
C GLU A 437 -13.27 -29.83 8.48
N ARG A 438 -12.04 -30.30 8.73
CA ARG A 438 -11.66 -30.88 10.04
C ARG A 438 -11.77 -29.87 11.17
N TRP A 439 -11.44 -28.60 10.90
CA TRP A 439 -11.61 -27.53 11.86
C TRP A 439 -13.09 -27.32 12.21
N ILE A 440 -13.97 -27.30 11.21
CA ILE A 440 -15.43 -27.18 11.37
C ILE A 440 -15.98 -28.35 12.19
N ASP A 441 -15.58 -29.58 11.87
CA ASP A 441 -16.00 -30.77 12.63
C ASP A 441 -15.60 -30.66 14.10
N GLY A 442 -14.37 -30.22 14.37
CA GLY A 442 -13.86 -29.98 15.72
C GLY A 442 -14.62 -28.86 16.45
N PHE A 443 -14.95 -27.77 15.75
CA PHE A 443 -15.73 -26.67 16.30
C PHE A 443 -17.15 -27.12 16.66
N PHE A 444 -17.85 -27.81 15.74
CA PHE A 444 -19.20 -28.33 15.99
C PHE A 444 -19.20 -29.41 17.08
N ALA A 445 -18.20 -30.27 17.16
CA ALA A 445 -18.07 -31.23 18.26
C ALA A 445 -17.96 -30.54 19.64
N LYS A 446 -17.31 -29.37 19.72
CA LYS A 446 -17.28 -28.54 20.94
C LYS A 446 -18.67 -27.95 21.27
N LEU A 447 -19.48 -27.62 20.25
CA LEU A 447 -20.85 -27.13 20.43
C LEU A 447 -21.84 -28.22 20.87
N PHE A 448 -21.63 -29.46 20.42
CA PHE A 448 -22.49 -30.61 20.70
C PHE A 448 -21.72 -31.72 21.42
N PRO A 449 -21.35 -31.53 22.70
CA PRO A 449 -20.52 -32.50 23.43
C PRO A 449 -21.18 -33.87 23.50
N GLY A 450 -20.40 -34.92 23.24
CA GLY A 450 -20.86 -36.32 23.23
C GLY A 450 -21.32 -36.84 21.87
N ARG A 451 -21.42 -35.98 20.85
CA ARG A 451 -21.65 -36.40 19.45
C ARG A 451 -20.33 -36.67 18.74
N LYS A 452 -20.33 -37.63 17.83
CA LYS A 452 -19.21 -37.87 16.90
C LYS A 452 -19.38 -36.99 15.65
N PRO A 453 -18.32 -36.75 14.86
CA PRO A 453 -18.41 -35.99 13.62
C PRO A 453 -19.53 -36.47 12.68
N GLU A 454 -19.76 -37.78 12.60
CA GLU A 454 -20.79 -38.37 11.74
C GLU A 454 -22.22 -38.04 12.20
N ASP A 455 -22.40 -37.69 13.49
CA ASP A 455 -23.70 -37.32 14.07
C ASP A 455 -24.05 -35.84 13.83
N LEU A 456 -23.06 -35.01 13.47
CA LEU A 456 -23.23 -33.55 13.33
C LEU A 456 -24.16 -33.17 12.18
N GLN A 457 -24.23 -34.00 11.14
CA GLN A 457 -25.17 -33.81 10.03
C GLN A 457 -26.65 -33.94 10.46
N ASN A 458 -26.92 -34.55 11.61
CA ASN A 458 -28.27 -34.82 12.12
C ASN A 458 -28.70 -33.83 13.22
N VAL A 459 -28.04 -32.67 13.33
CA VAL A 459 -28.41 -31.62 14.29
C VAL A 459 -29.68 -30.90 13.84
N GLY A 460 -30.63 -30.71 14.78
CA GLY A 460 -31.87 -29.98 14.54
C GLY A 460 -31.71 -28.46 14.60
N MET A 461 -32.62 -27.69 13.99
CA MET A 461 -32.56 -26.21 13.96
C MET A 461 -32.59 -25.58 15.36
N GLU A 462 -33.48 -26.07 16.23
CA GLU A 462 -33.61 -25.57 17.61
C GLU A 462 -32.33 -25.84 18.41
N GLU A 463 -31.79 -27.04 18.27
CA GLU A 463 -30.55 -27.46 18.94
C GLU A 463 -29.35 -26.61 18.48
N LEU A 464 -29.23 -26.39 17.16
CA LEU A 464 -28.20 -25.50 16.62
C LEU A 464 -28.36 -24.07 17.12
N GLY A 465 -29.59 -23.54 17.10
CA GLY A 465 -29.89 -22.19 17.58
C GLY A 465 -29.48 -22.01 19.05
N ALA A 466 -29.83 -22.97 19.91
CA ALA A 466 -29.46 -22.96 21.31
C ALA A 466 -27.93 -23.06 21.50
N ALA A 467 -27.25 -23.93 20.74
CA ALA A 467 -25.80 -24.10 20.82
C ALA A 467 -25.04 -22.84 20.37
N LEU A 468 -25.45 -22.22 19.26
CA LEU A 468 -24.85 -20.97 18.77
C LEU A 468 -25.12 -19.79 19.72
N MET A 469 -26.31 -19.73 20.31
CA MET A 469 -26.61 -18.73 21.35
C MET A 469 -25.72 -18.91 22.58
N LYS A 470 -25.53 -20.14 23.04
CA LYS A 470 -24.62 -20.46 24.15
C LYS A 470 -23.18 -20.11 23.83
N PHE A 471 -22.71 -20.42 22.63
CA PHE A 471 -21.38 -20.02 22.16
C PHE A 471 -21.22 -18.50 22.20
N GLU A 472 -22.18 -17.77 21.63
CA GLU A 472 -22.15 -16.31 21.58
C GLU A 472 -22.20 -15.66 22.96
N MET A 473 -22.97 -16.21 23.90
CA MET A 473 -23.01 -15.76 25.30
C MET A 473 -21.69 -16.01 26.05
N GLY A 474 -20.90 -17.00 25.61
CA GLY A 474 -19.58 -17.30 26.16
C GLY A 474 -18.46 -16.39 25.66
N ILE A 475 -18.69 -15.61 24.59
CA ILE A 475 -17.70 -14.67 24.05
C ILE A 475 -17.61 -13.46 24.99
N ASP A 476 -16.38 -13.05 25.34
CA ASP A 476 -16.16 -11.86 26.16
C ASP A 476 -16.79 -10.62 25.50
N LYS A 477 -17.52 -9.84 26.30
CA LYS A 477 -18.19 -8.62 25.84
C LYS A 477 -17.18 -7.58 25.37
N ASP A 478 -16.02 -7.48 26.03
CA ASP A 478 -14.94 -6.58 25.64
C ASP A 478 -14.11 -7.18 24.49
N PRO A 479 -14.15 -6.59 23.28
CA PRO A 479 -13.44 -7.12 22.13
C PRO A 479 -11.93 -7.33 22.34
N SER A 480 -11.28 -6.52 23.18
CA SER A 480 -9.84 -6.66 23.45
C SER A 480 -9.45 -7.88 24.30
N LYS A 481 -10.42 -8.57 24.89
CA LYS A 481 -10.20 -9.81 25.66
C LYS A 481 -10.49 -11.07 24.87
N ARG A 482 -11.13 -10.95 23.70
CA ARG A 482 -11.53 -12.10 22.88
C ARG A 482 -10.29 -12.80 22.31
N THR A 483 -10.29 -14.12 22.38
CA THR A 483 -9.31 -15.03 21.78
C THR A 483 -9.97 -15.87 20.69
N PHE A 484 -9.18 -16.52 19.84
CA PHE A 484 -9.66 -17.44 18.81
C PHE A 484 -8.68 -18.58 18.61
N ASP A 485 -9.19 -19.75 18.23
CA ASP A 485 -8.39 -20.95 17.92
C ASP A 485 -7.31 -21.26 18.98
N ASP A 486 -7.68 -21.10 20.24
CA ASP A 486 -6.84 -21.30 21.43
C ASP A 486 -5.61 -20.37 21.53
N LEU A 487 -5.44 -19.41 20.61
CA LEU A 487 -4.38 -18.39 20.67
C LEU A 487 -4.58 -17.44 21.84
N GLN A 488 -3.49 -17.17 22.56
CA GLN A 488 -3.50 -16.31 23.75
C GLN A 488 -2.92 -14.93 23.46
N ARG A 489 -3.43 -13.93 24.19
CA ARG A 489 -2.89 -12.56 24.17
C ARG A 489 -1.78 -12.40 25.22
N GLY A 490 -0.78 -11.59 24.90
CA GLY A 490 0.23 -11.13 25.85
C GLY A 490 -0.28 -10.00 26.75
N GLU A 491 0.56 -9.55 27.67
CA GLU A 491 0.26 -8.44 28.59
C GLU A 491 0.04 -7.10 27.88
N ASP A 492 0.59 -6.93 26.67
CA ASP A 492 0.40 -5.76 25.81
C ASP A 492 -0.91 -5.81 25.00
N GLY A 493 -1.72 -6.86 25.19
CA GLY A 493 -2.98 -7.10 24.50
C GLY A 493 -2.84 -7.68 23.09
N LYS A 494 -1.62 -7.91 22.60
CA LYS A 494 -1.38 -8.46 21.26
C LYS A 494 -1.27 -9.98 21.26
N PHE A 495 -1.54 -10.59 20.11
CA PHE A 495 -1.14 -11.97 19.85
C PHE A 495 0.35 -12.03 19.49
N ARG A 496 0.99 -13.15 19.83
CA ARG A 496 2.40 -13.38 19.45
C ARG A 496 2.50 -13.50 17.94
N ASP A 497 3.45 -12.79 17.35
CA ASP A 497 3.67 -12.81 15.90
C ASP A 497 3.92 -14.22 15.37
N GLU A 498 4.63 -15.05 16.15
CA GLU A 498 4.97 -16.46 15.85
C GLU A 498 3.72 -17.28 15.54
N ASP A 499 2.67 -17.12 16.35
CA ASP A 499 1.42 -17.85 16.20
C ASP A 499 0.66 -17.38 14.94
N LEU A 500 0.60 -16.06 14.72
CA LEU A 500 -0.02 -15.49 13.52
C LEU A 500 0.69 -15.92 12.23
N VAL A 501 2.03 -15.95 12.27
CA VAL A 501 2.87 -16.40 11.16
C VAL A 501 2.63 -17.87 10.84
N GLN A 502 2.52 -18.73 11.85
CA GLN A 502 2.24 -20.15 11.67
C GLN A 502 0.87 -20.36 11.00
N VAL A 503 -0.17 -19.68 11.47
CA VAL A 503 -1.51 -19.75 10.85
C VAL A 503 -1.47 -19.33 9.39
N LEU A 504 -0.81 -18.21 9.06
CA LEU A 504 -0.68 -17.74 7.69
C LEU A 504 0.11 -18.71 6.81
N LYS A 505 1.21 -19.28 7.32
CA LYS A 505 2.02 -20.27 6.59
C LYS A 505 1.15 -21.46 6.20
N GLU A 506 0.44 -22.05 7.15
CA GLU A 506 -0.42 -23.19 6.88
C GLU A 506 -1.57 -22.85 5.94
N ALA A 507 -2.17 -21.65 6.07
CA ALA A 507 -3.24 -21.19 5.19
C ALA A 507 -2.78 -21.02 3.73
N MET A 508 -1.54 -20.57 3.52
CA MET A 508 -0.92 -20.45 2.19
C MET A 508 -0.42 -21.80 1.63
N GLU A 509 -0.42 -22.86 2.43
CA GLU A 509 -0.13 -24.23 1.98
C GLU A 509 -1.40 -25.04 1.73
N ASP A 510 -2.51 -24.68 2.39
CA ASP A 510 -3.78 -25.40 2.35
C ASP A 510 -4.57 -25.12 1.06
N PRO A 511 -4.78 -26.14 0.20
CA PRO A 511 -5.52 -25.98 -1.05
C PRO A 511 -7.03 -25.94 -0.80
N ALA A 512 -7.69 -24.94 -1.39
CA ALA A 512 -9.14 -24.83 -1.34
C ALA A 512 -9.83 -25.95 -2.14
N GLY A 513 -11.08 -26.27 -1.78
CA GLY A 513 -11.95 -27.16 -2.55
C GLY A 513 -12.51 -26.51 -3.82
N THR A 514 -13.25 -27.27 -4.62
CA THR A 514 -13.95 -26.72 -5.81
C THR A 514 -15.42 -26.43 -5.53
N PHE A 515 -16.00 -25.56 -6.35
CA PHE A 515 -17.46 -25.49 -6.50
C PHE A 515 -18.03 -26.80 -7.07
N GLY A 516 -19.36 -26.88 -7.08
CA GLY A 516 -20.12 -27.93 -7.75
C GLY A 516 -20.88 -28.86 -6.80
N ALA A 517 -21.67 -29.75 -7.41
CA ALA A 517 -22.47 -30.75 -6.70
C ALA A 517 -21.61 -31.69 -5.83
N ARG A 518 -22.17 -32.10 -4.69
CA ARG A 518 -21.55 -33.03 -3.72
C ARG A 518 -20.17 -32.59 -3.21
N MET A 519 -20.05 -31.30 -2.85
CA MET A 519 -18.81 -30.70 -2.34
C MET A 519 -18.92 -30.03 -0.96
N VAL A 520 -20.12 -29.89 -0.39
CA VAL A 520 -20.33 -29.18 0.88
C VAL A 520 -20.05 -30.09 2.08
N PRO A 521 -19.22 -29.68 3.06
CA PRO A 521 -18.99 -30.45 4.29
C PRO A 521 -20.27 -30.87 4.99
N LYS A 522 -20.35 -32.12 5.44
CA LYS A 522 -21.58 -32.70 6.02
C LYS A 522 -22.01 -32.03 7.32
N ALA A 523 -21.07 -31.52 8.12
CA ALA A 523 -21.37 -30.76 9.33
C ALA A 523 -22.20 -29.48 9.04
N LEU A 524 -22.17 -28.97 7.80
CA LEU A 524 -22.95 -27.80 7.39
C LEU A 524 -24.34 -28.13 6.85
N LYS A 525 -24.79 -29.41 6.89
CA LYS A 525 -26.12 -29.83 6.40
C LYS A 525 -27.25 -28.93 6.91
N ILE A 526 -27.27 -28.68 8.21
CA ILE A 526 -28.31 -27.86 8.83
C ILE A 526 -28.25 -26.39 8.39
N VAL A 527 -27.04 -25.86 8.13
CA VAL A 527 -26.82 -24.49 7.62
C VAL A 527 -27.37 -24.36 6.19
N GLU A 528 -27.13 -25.37 5.34
CA GLU A 528 -27.67 -25.42 3.97
C GLU A 528 -29.20 -25.54 3.95
N ILE A 529 -29.77 -26.39 4.80
CA ILE A 529 -31.23 -26.51 4.97
C ILE A 529 -31.83 -25.15 5.35
N MET A 530 -31.22 -24.45 6.32
CA MET A 530 -31.66 -23.10 6.69
C MET A 530 -31.55 -22.11 5.51
N GLY A 531 -30.47 -22.18 4.74
CA GLY A 531 -30.30 -21.38 3.52
C GLY A 531 -31.38 -21.60 2.46
N ILE A 532 -31.70 -22.86 2.17
CA ILE A 532 -32.77 -23.21 1.22
C ILE A 532 -34.13 -22.68 1.72
N LYS A 533 -34.45 -22.89 3.00
CA LYS A 533 -35.71 -22.37 3.58
C LYS A 533 -35.77 -20.83 3.54
N GLN A 534 -34.66 -20.16 3.83
CA GLN A 534 -34.57 -18.71 3.76
C GLN A 534 -34.78 -18.19 2.33
N ALA A 535 -34.13 -18.81 1.34
CA ALA A 535 -34.32 -18.48 -0.07
C ALA A 535 -35.79 -18.60 -0.50
N ARG A 536 -36.47 -19.67 -0.06
CA ARG A 536 -37.91 -19.87 -0.30
C ARG A 536 -38.75 -18.80 0.39
N ALA A 537 -38.40 -18.38 1.61
CA ALA A 537 -39.10 -17.34 2.35
C ALA A 537 -38.96 -15.95 1.70
N TRP A 538 -37.79 -15.62 1.16
CA TRP A 538 -37.57 -14.42 0.34
C TRP A 538 -38.20 -14.51 -1.06
N GLN A 539 -38.76 -15.66 -1.41
CA GLN A 539 -39.39 -15.93 -2.71
C GLN A 539 -38.47 -15.58 -3.88
N VAL A 540 -37.20 -15.96 -3.81
CA VAL A 540 -36.24 -15.68 -4.87
C VAL A 540 -36.62 -16.38 -6.19
N ALA A 541 -36.08 -15.88 -7.30
CA ALA A 541 -36.32 -16.41 -8.64
C ALA A 541 -35.86 -17.87 -8.82
N SER A 542 -36.20 -18.50 -9.95
CA SER A 542 -35.60 -19.79 -10.34
C SER A 542 -34.17 -19.62 -10.86
N LEU A 543 -33.42 -20.73 -11.01
CA LEU A 543 -32.09 -20.68 -11.61
C LEU A 543 -32.12 -20.11 -13.03
N ASN A 544 -33.10 -20.50 -13.85
CA ASN A 544 -33.22 -20.01 -15.24
C ASN A 544 -33.66 -18.53 -15.32
N GLU A 545 -34.53 -18.06 -14.42
CA GLU A 545 -34.86 -16.62 -14.35
C GLU A 545 -33.64 -15.77 -13.95
N PHE A 546 -32.80 -16.28 -13.05
CA PHE A 546 -31.54 -15.63 -12.70
C PHE A 546 -30.56 -15.61 -13.86
N ARG A 547 -30.45 -16.71 -14.62
CA ARG A 547 -29.63 -16.78 -15.84
C ARG A 547 -30.08 -15.74 -16.88
N ASP A 548 -31.38 -15.66 -17.14
CA ASP A 548 -31.95 -14.67 -18.07
C ASP A 548 -31.64 -13.24 -17.66
N PHE A 549 -31.76 -12.92 -16.36
CA PHE A 549 -31.45 -11.59 -15.85
C PHE A 549 -30.02 -11.16 -16.17
N PHE A 550 -29.04 -12.09 -16.08
CA PHE A 550 -27.64 -11.82 -16.45
C PHE A 550 -27.34 -11.99 -17.94
N GLY A 551 -28.38 -12.19 -18.78
CA GLY A 551 -28.25 -12.44 -20.21
C GLY A 551 -27.55 -13.75 -20.54
N LEU A 552 -27.62 -14.75 -19.67
CA LEU A 552 -27.05 -16.08 -19.88
C LEU A 552 -28.07 -16.99 -20.58
N LYS A 553 -27.60 -17.93 -21.41
CA LYS A 553 -28.48 -18.94 -22.04
C LYS A 553 -29.24 -19.75 -20.97
N ARG A 554 -30.56 -19.91 -21.10
CA ARG A 554 -31.34 -20.85 -20.27
C ARG A 554 -30.84 -22.28 -20.39
N HIS A 555 -31.04 -23.06 -19.33
CA HIS A 555 -30.88 -24.51 -19.35
C HIS A 555 -32.16 -25.15 -19.89
N ASP A 556 -32.05 -25.82 -21.03
CA ASP A 556 -33.18 -26.45 -21.73
C ASP A 556 -33.44 -27.88 -21.18
N THR A 557 -32.41 -28.51 -20.62
CA THR A 557 -32.44 -29.87 -20.06
C THR A 557 -31.71 -29.95 -18.71
N PHE A 558 -31.97 -30.98 -17.91
CA PHE A 558 -31.22 -31.20 -16.65
C PHE A 558 -29.73 -31.47 -16.87
N LYS A 559 -29.36 -32.06 -18.03
CA LYS A 559 -27.96 -32.24 -18.44
C LYS A 559 -27.28 -30.91 -18.80
N ASP A 560 -28.03 -29.85 -19.11
CA ASP A 560 -27.45 -28.52 -19.29
C ASP A 560 -27.02 -27.90 -17.95
N ILE A 561 -27.76 -28.18 -16.87
CA ILE A 561 -27.45 -27.74 -15.51
C ILE A 561 -26.18 -28.45 -15.00
N ASN A 562 -26.13 -29.78 -15.10
CA ASN A 562 -24.96 -30.56 -14.68
C ASN A 562 -24.71 -31.72 -15.65
N SER A 563 -23.49 -31.82 -16.18
CA SER A 563 -23.11 -32.82 -17.18
C SER A 563 -22.94 -34.23 -16.63
N ASN A 564 -22.84 -34.40 -15.30
CA ASN A 564 -22.82 -35.71 -14.67
C ASN A 564 -24.20 -36.38 -14.77
N GLU A 565 -24.26 -37.52 -15.44
CA GLU A 565 -25.53 -38.23 -15.71
C GLU A 565 -26.29 -38.61 -14.44
N GLU A 566 -25.58 -38.97 -13.36
CA GLU A 566 -26.21 -39.31 -12.09
C GLU A 566 -26.87 -38.09 -11.46
N ILE A 567 -26.17 -36.95 -11.43
CA ILE A 567 -26.69 -35.69 -10.88
C ILE A 567 -27.87 -35.17 -11.70
N ALA A 568 -27.76 -35.18 -13.03
CA ALA A 568 -28.85 -34.79 -13.93
C ALA A 568 -30.10 -35.66 -13.74
N THR A 569 -29.92 -36.99 -13.60
CA THR A 569 -31.01 -37.93 -13.35
C THR A 569 -31.67 -37.68 -11.99
N LEU A 570 -30.90 -37.32 -10.95
CA LEU A 570 -31.45 -36.96 -9.65
C LEU A 570 -32.25 -35.65 -9.71
N LEU A 571 -31.74 -34.64 -10.43
CA LEU A 571 -32.48 -33.40 -10.67
C LEU A 571 -33.81 -33.66 -11.38
N GLU A 572 -33.82 -34.50 -12.42
CA GLU A 572 -35.04 -34.90 -13.15
C GLU A 572 -36.06 -35.63 -12.25
N LYS A 573 -35.59 -36.44 -11.30
CA LYS A 573 -36.47 -37.12 -10.33
C LYS A 573 -37.04 -36.18 -9.27
N LEU A 574 -36.34 -35.09 -8.96
CA LEU A 574 -36.71 -34.13 -7.91
C LEU A 574 -37.52 -32.95 -8.45
N TYR A 575 -37.32 -32.55 -9.71
CA TYR A 575 -37.96 -31.42 -10.37
C TYR A 575 -38.59 -31.85 -11.69
N THR A 576 -39.77 -31.31 -12.01
CA THR A 576 -40.52 -31.69 -13.23
C THR A 576 -39.95 -31.07 -14.51
N ASP A 577 -39.26 -29.93 -14.40
CA ASP A 577 -38.71 -29.17 -15.52
C ASP A 577 -37.48 -28.37 -15.04
N PRO A 578 -36.45 -28.13 -15.87
CA PRO A 578 -35.29 -27.31 -15.51
C PRO A 578 -35.65 -25.91 -14.96
N ASP A 579 -36.76 -25.31 -15.41
CA ASP A 579 -37.26 -24.03 -14.90
C ASP A 579 -37.72 -24.08 -13.43
N MET A 580 -37.98 -25.28 -12.91
CA MET A 580 -38.45 -25.49 -11.55
C MET A 580 -37.31 -25.62 -10.54
N VAL A 581 -36.05 -25.67 -11.01
CA VAL A 581 -34.87 -25.70 -10.15
C VAL A 581 -34.74 -24.37 -9.42
N GLU A 582 -34.76 -24.45 -8.10
CA GLU A 582 -34.65 -23.29 -7.20
C GLU A 582 -33.27 -22.64 -7.31
N LEU A 583 -33.20 -21.30 -7.18
CA LEU A 583 -31.96 -20.55 -7.31
C LEU A 583 -30.84 -21.07 -6.41
N TYR A 584 -31.04 -21.08 -5.08
CA TYR A 584 -29.94 -21.38 -4.15
C TYR A 584 -29.29 -22.76 -4.36
N PRO A 585 -30.03 -23.89 -4.29
CA PRO A 585 -29.42 -25.18 -4.58
C PRO A 585 -28.93 -25.29 -6.03
N GLY A 586 -29.64 -24.68 -6.99
CA GLY A 586 -29.24 -24.64 -8.40
C GLY A 586 -27.85 -24.04 -8.61
N LEU A 587 -27.55 -22.89 -7.96
CA LEU A 587 -26.23 -22.23 -8.03
C LEU A 587 -25.10 -23.13 -7.51
N MET A 588 -25.37 -24.01 -6.56
CA MET A 588 -24.37 -24.90 -5.94
C MET A 588 -24.19 -26.20 -6.72
N ILE A 589 -25.21 -26.65 -7.45
CA ILE A 589 -25.24 -27.93 -8.17
C ILE A 589 -24.78 -27.78 -9.62
N GLU A 590 -25.01 -26.61 -10.22
CA GLU A 590 -24.63 -26.31 -11.62
C GLU A 590 -23.16 -26.68 -11.91
N ASP A 591 -22.88 -27.05 -13.16
CA ASP A 591 -21.51 -27.33 -13.61
C ASP A 591 -20.57 -26.15 -13.34
N ILE A 592 -19.33 -26.49 -13.03
CA ILE A 592 -18.27 -25.49 -12.82
C ILE A 592 -17.61 -25.09 -14.13
N LYS A 593 -17.18 -23.83 -14.19
CA LYS A 593 -16.32 -23.35 -15.26
C LYS A 593 -14.95 -24.06 -15.18
N PRO A 594 -14.36 -24.46 -16.32
CA PRO A 594 -13.01 -25.02 -16.30
C PRO A 594 -11.98 -23.97 -15.88
N VAL A 595 -10.85 -24.43 -15.37
CA VAL A 595 -9.69 -23.56 -15.14
C VAL A 595 -9.21 -22.99 -16.46
N ARG A 596 -8.84 -21.70 -16.46
CA ARG A 596 -8.15 -21.07 -17.58
C ARG A 596 -6.97 -20.26 -17.06
N ASN A 597 -5.79 -20.43 -17.67
CA ASN A 597 -4.61 -19.61 -17.37
C ASN A 597 -4.89 -18.20 -17.92
N THR A 598 -5.44 -17.35 -17.06
CA THR A 598 -6.27 -16.17 -17.36
C THR A 598 -7.73 -16.50 -17.76
N GLY A 599 -8.70 -15.89 -17.08
CA GLY A 599 -10.14 -16.04 -17.28
C GLY A 599 -10.89 -16.63 -16.07
N SER A 600 -10.44 -17.74 -15.49
CA SER A 600 -11.17 -18.47 -14.43
C SER A 600 -10.22 -19.24 -13.52
N GLY A 601 -10.14 -18.84 -12.25
CA GLY A 601 -9.21 -19.41 -11.25
C GLY A 601 -9.93 -20.14 -10.11
N ILE A 602 -10.98 -19.53 -9.55
CA ILE A 602 -11.79 -20.20 -8.52
C ILE A 602 -12.74 -21.26 -9.11
N CYS A 603 -12.87 -21.34 -10.43
CA CYS A 603 -13.74 -22.27 -11.15
C CYS A 603 -15.17 -22.28 -10.59
N PRO A 604 -15.87 -21.12 -10.57
CA PRO A 604 -17.22 -21.03 -10.02
C PRO A 604 -18.20 -21.79 -10.92
N THR A 605 -19.41 -22.05 -10.42
CA THR A 605 -20.50 -22.48 -11.30
C THR A 605 -20.82 -21.41 -12.34
N TYR A 606 -21.36 -21.82 -13.49
CA TYR A 606 -21.53 -20.96 -14.65
C TYR A 606 -22.26 -19.64 -14.33
N SER A 607 -23.38 -19.72 -13.62
CA SER A 607 -24.17 -18.56 -13.20
C SER A 607 -23.45 -17.71 -12.15
N VAL A 608 -22.81 -18.35 -11.16
CA VAL A 608 -22.05 -17.67 -10.10
C VAL A 608 -20.92 -16.82 -10.69
N GLY A 609 -20.19 -17.35 -11.68
CA GLY A 609 -19.06 -16.65 -12.29
C GLY A 609 -19.41 -15.33 -12.97
N ARG A 610 -20.57 -15.23 -13.64
CA ARG A 610 -21.02 -13.97 -14.27
C ARG A 610 -21.53 -12.98 -13.23
N ALA A 611 -22.33 -13.46 -12.28
CA ALA A 611 -22.97 -12.61 -11.29
C ALA A 611 -21.95 -12.03 -10.29
N VAL A 612 -20.98 -12.81 -9.80
CA VAL A 612 -19.95 -12.33 -8.85
C VAL A 612 -19.09 -11.20 -9.44
N LEU A 613 -18.76 -11.27 -10.74
CA LEU A 613 -18.02 -10.20 -11.41
C LEU A 613 -18.86 -8.92 -11.58
N SER A 614 -20.17 -9.07 -11.81
CA SER A 614 -21.09 -7.94 -11.93
C SER A 614 -21.28 -7.25 -10.57
N ASP A 615 -21.41 -8.02 -9.48
CA ASP A 615 -21.51 -7.49 -8.13
C ASP A 615 -20.22 -6.79 -7.69
N ALA A 616 -19.05 -7.38 -7.98
CA ALA A 616 -17.77 -6.76 -7.66
C ALA A 616 -17.61 -5.38 -8.33
N VAL A 617 -18.04 -5.23 -9.59
CA VAL A 617 -18.06 -3.93 -10.28
C VAL A 617 -19.01 -2.95 -9.57
N THR A 618 -20.19 -3.43 -9.17
CA THR A 618 -21.24 -2.63 -8.51
C THR A 618 -20.81 -2.14 -7.13
N LEU A 619 -20.35 -3.04 -6.26
CA LEU A 619 -19.88 -2.75 -4.90
C LEU A 619 -18.81 -1.64 -4.88
N VAL A 620 -17.89 -1.68 -5.85
CA VAL A 620 -16.78 -0.73 -5.94
C VAL A 620 -17.24 0.58 -6.57
N ARG A 621 -17.89 0.52 -7.74
CA ARG A 621 -18.18 1.69 -8.57
C ARG A 621 -19.30 2.56 -7.98
N SER A 622 -20.22 1.95 -7.24
CA SER A 622 -21.32 2.66 -6.57
C SER A 622 -20.88 3.38 -5.28
N ASP A 623 -19.77 3.00 -4.67
CA ASP A 623 -19.29 3.59 -3.42
C ASP A 623 -18.52 4.90 -3.67
N ARG A 624 -19.02 6.00 -3.11
CA ARG A 624 -18.40 7.33 -3.19
C ARG A 624 -16.96 7.34 -2.67
N PHE A 625 -16.68 6.68 -1.56
CA PHE A 625 -15.36 6.69 -0.92
C PHE A 625 -14.34 5.75 -1.58
N ASN A 626 -14.79 4.85 -2.46
CA ASN A 626 -13.91 4.04 -3.31
C ASN A 626 -13.69 4.67 -4.69
N THR A 627 -14.43 5.74 -5.02
CA THR A 627 -14.39 6.40 -6.33
C THR A 627 -14.17 7.91 -6.21
N ILE A 628 -15.23 8.71 -6.11
CA ILE A 628 -15.19 10.17 -6.24
C ILE A 628 -14.50 10.86 -5.05
N ASP A 629 -14.62 10.29 -3.85
CA ASP A 629 -13.99 10.78 -2.62
C ASP A 629 -12.69 10.03 -2.28
N TYR A 630 -12.26 9.10 -3.14
CA TYR A 630 -10.95 8.47 -3.07
C TYR A 630 -9.87 9.43 -3.58
N THR A 631 -9.57 10.45 -2.79
CA THR A 631 -8.70 11.57 -3.18
C THR A 631 -7.58 11.80 -2.20
N VAL A 632 -6.51 12.46 -2.66
CA VAL A 632 -5.40 12.92 -1.82
C VAL A 632 -5.91 13.83 -0.69
N SER A 633 -6.88 14.70 -0.95
CA SER A 633 -7.45 15.58 0.06
C SER A 633 -8.10 14.81 1.22
N ASN A 634 -8.82 13.72 0.92
CA ASN A 634 -9.48 12.93 1.96
C ASN A 634 -8.49 12.01 2.69
N LEU A 635 -7.60 11.34 1.96
CA LEU A 635 -6.67 10.33 2.50
C LEU A 635 -5.34 10.90 3.02
N THR A 636 -5.01 12.17 2.74
CA THR A 636 -3.65 12.77 2.77
C THR A 636 -2.76 12.31 1.62
N ALA A 637 -1.73 13.09 1.27
CA ALA A 637 -0.78 12.74 0.21
C ALA A 637 0.00 11.45 0.56
N TRP A 638 0.45 11.33 1.81
CA TRP A 638 1.12 10.12 2.28
C TRP A 638 0.16 8.93 2.34
N GLY A 639 -1.02 9.12 2.92
CA GLY A 639 -2.01 8.04 3.06
C GLY A 639 -2.42 7.48 1.70
N TYR A 640 -2.69 8.34 0.72
CA TYR A 640 -3.00 7.93 -0.66
C TYR A 640 -1.85 7.12 -1.28
N ASN A 641 -0.62 7.62 -1.20
CA ASN A 641 0.56 6.94 -1.76
C ASN A 641 0.90 5.62 -1.02
N GLU A 642 0.66 5.54 0.29
CA GLU A 642 0.92 4.32 1.07
C GLU A 642 -0.01 3.17 0.67
N VAL A 643 -1.20 3.45 0.16
CA VAL A 643 -2.12 2.39 -0.31
C VAL A 643 -2.23 2.33 -1.82
N GLN A 644 -1.56 3.20 -2.57
CA GLN A 644 -1.54 3.17 -4.02
C GLN A 644 -0.82 1.92 -4.55
N GLN A 645 -1.49 1.20 -5.45
CA GLN A 645 -0.96 0.03 -6.13
C GLN A 645 0.11 0.40 -7.17
N ASP A 646 1.09 -0.49 -7.33
CA ASP A 646 2.05 -0.46 -8.43
C ASP A 646 1.76 -1.61 -9.37
N TYR A 647 1.26 -1.33 -10.57
CA TYR A 647 0.88 -2.37 -11.54
C TYR A 647 2.07 -3.24 -11.99
N LYS A 648 3.32 -2.77 -11.86
CA LYS A 648 4.51 -3.61 -12.11
C LYS A 648 4.74 -4.66 -11.01
N THR A 649 4.08 -4.52 -9.87
CA THR A 649 4.10 -5.48 -8.78
C THR A 649 2.91 -6.42 -8.92
N LEU A 650 3.12 -7.47 -9.71
CA LEU A 650 2.17 -8.56 -9.92
C LEU A 650 0.78 -8.07 -10.37
N GLY A 651 0.76 -6.98 -11.14
CA GLY A 651 -0.46 -6.37 -11.64
C GLY A 651 -1.28 -5.65 -10.58
N GLY A 652 -0.60 -5.08 -9.59
CA GLY A 652 -1.14 -4.16 -8.59
C GLY A 652 -1.35 -4.78 -7.20
N SER A 653 -0.91 -6.01 -6.96
CA SER A 653 -1.18 -6.75 -5.72
C SER A 653 -0.71 -5.99 -4.47
N MET A 654 -1.45 -6.13 -3.38
CA MET A 654 -1.26 -5.37 -2.14
C MET A 654 -1.37 -6.24 -0.87
N LEU A 655 -1.84 -7.48 -0.94
CA LEU A 655 -2.00 -8.31 0.27
C LEU A 655 -0.66 -8.60 0.97
N TYR A 656 0.42 -8.73 0.19
CA TYR A 656 1.78 -8.86 0.73
C TYR A 656 2.14 -7.69 1.65
N LYS A 657 1.66 -6.48 1.33
CA LYS A 657 1.95 -5.26 2.08
C LYS A 657 1.25 -5.28 3.43
N LEU A 658 0.00 -5.75 3.50
CA LEU A 658 -0.71 -5.96 4.76
C LEU A 658 0.06 -6.92 5.68
N ILE A 659 0.53 -8.05 5.14
CA ILE A 659 1.32 -9.04 5.89
C ILE A 659 2.66 -8.43 6.35
N GLN A 660 3.39 -7.76 5.47
CA GLN A 660 4.69 -7.16 5.79
C GLN A 660 4.60 -5.96 6.75
N ARG A 661 3.47 -5.26 6.80
CA ARG A 661 3.20 -4.19 7.77
C ARG A 661 2.73 -4.73 9.12
N GLY A 662 1.91 -5.79 9.12
CA GLY A 662 1.38 -6.40 10.36
C GLY A 662 2.37 -7.35 11.05
N LEU A 663 3.31 -7.93 10.30
CA LEU A 663 4.35 -8.87 10.76
C LEU A 663 5.72 -8.51 10.16
N PRO A 664 6.28 -7.33 10.49
CA PRO A 664 7.49 -6.81 9.85
C PRO A 664 8.71 -7.72 10.08
N GLY A 665 9.33 -8.16 8.98
CA GLY A 665 10.57 -8.94 8.99
C GLY A 665 10.43 -10.45 9.23
N TRP A 666 9.22 -10.96 9.50
CA TRP A 666 8.97 -12.39 9.68
C TRP A 666 9.06 -13.20 8.39
N PHE A 667 8.54 -12.64 7.31
CA PHE A 667 8.62 -13.23 5.98
C PHE A 667 9.71 -12.52 5.16
N PRO A 668 10.47 -13.25 4.32
CA PRO A 668 11.31 -12.63 3.31
C PRO A 668 10.49 -11.66 2.44
N PHE A 669 11.06 -10.51 2.11
CA PHE A 669 10.37 -9.47 1.34
C PHE A 669 9.91 -9.94 -0.05
N ASN A 670 10.55 -10.99 -0.58
CA ASN A 670 10.25 -11.65 -1.85
C ASN A 670 9.81 -13.11 -1.66
N SER A 671 9.19 -13.45 -0.53
CA SER A 671 8.62 -14.78 -0.30
C SER A 671 7.57 -15.12 -1.36
N ILE A 672 7.73 -16.25 -2.04
CA ILE A 672 6.80 -16.67 -3.10
C ILE A 672 5.38 -16.92 -2.57
N ALA A 673 5.24 -17.28 -1.28
CA ALA A 673 3.94 -17.49 -0.64
C ALA A 673 3.25 -16.15 -0.37
N VAL A 674 3.97 -15.20 0.24
CA VAL A 674 3.40 -13.91 0.69
C VAL A 674 3.11 -12.97 -0.46
N MET A 675 3.87 -13.02 -1.56
CA MET A 675 3.66 -12.12 -2.68
C MET A 675 2.33 -12.36 -3.42
N GLN A 676 1.74 -13.56 -3.31
CA GLN A 676 0.40 -13.91 -3.81
C GLN A 676 -0.28 -14.96 -2.90
N PRO A 677 -0.75 -14.56 -1.71
CA PRO A 677 -1.19 -15.52 -0.69
C PRO A 677 -2.41 -16.33 -1.09
N MET A 678 -3.21 -15.85 -2.06
CA MET A 678 -4.46 -16.47 -2.53
C MET A 678 -4.25 -17.74 -3.36
N TYR A 679 -3.00 -18.05 -3.67
CA TYR A 679 -2.58 -19.29 -4.29
C TYR A 679 -1.70 -20.05 -3.31
N THR A 680 -1.71 -21.37 -3.40
CA THR A 680 -0.81 -22.18 -2.59
C THR A 680 0.65 -21.89 -2.94
N LYS A 681 1.57 -22.02 -1.98
CA LYS A 681 3.02 -21.86 -2.22
C LYS A 681 3.50 -22.68 -3.43
N LYS A 682 3.00 -23.92 -3.57
CA LYS A 682 3.27 -24.82 -4.70
C LYS A 682 2.73 -24.29 -6.03
N ALA A 683 1.52 -23.72 -6.04
CA ALA A 683 0.96 -23.11 -7.24
C ALA A 683 1.74 -21.86 -7.65
N ASN A 684 2.09 -20.98 -6.72
CA ASN A 684 2.91 -19.81 -7.01
C ASN A 684 4.28 -20.20 -7.58
N GLU A 685 4.93 -21.23 -7.05
CA GLU A 685 6.17 -21.75 -7.63
C GLU A 685 5.98 -22.21 -9.08
N ARG A 686 4.95 -23.01 -9.35
CA ARG A 686 4.63 -23.48 -10.70
C ARG A 686 4.37 -22.30 -11.64
N ILE A 687 3.55 -21.33 -11.23
CA ILE A 687 3.20 -20.14 -12.02
C ILE A 687 4.45 -19.31 -12.32
N ALA A 688 5.26 -19.03 -11.30
CA ALA A 688 6.47 -18.24 -11.48
C ALA A 688 7.49 -18.93 -12.41
N ARG A 689 7.52 -20.26 -12.44
CA ARG A 689 8.31 -21.02 -13.42
C ARG A 689 7.71 -20.95 -14.83
N GLU A 690 6.39 -21.14 -14.95
CA GLU A 690 5.63 -21.06 -16.21
C GLU A 690 5.86 -19.70 -16.90
N ILE A 691 5.78 -18.61 -16.15
CA ILE A 691 5.97 -17.26 -16.68
C ILE A 691 7.43 -16.78 -16.57
N GLY A 692 8.38 -17.60 -16.12
CA GLY A 692 9.80 -17.21 -16.07
C GLY A 692 10.14 -16.04 -15.14
N THR A 693 9.46 -15.92 -13.99
CA THR A 693 9.73 -14.92 -12.93
C THR A 693 10.21 -15.56 -11.62
N PHE A 694 10.37 -16.89 -11.58
CA PHE A 694 10.77 -17.65 -10.39
C PHE A 694 12.03 -17.11 -9.70
N ASN A 695 13.01 -16.65 -10.48
CA ASN A 695 14.27 -16.07 -10.01
C ASN A 695 14.12 -14.76 -9.20
N GLN A 696 12.94 -14.15 -9.16
CA GLN A 696 12.68 -12.96 -8.35
C GLN A 696 12.28 -13.30 -6.92
N PHE A 697 11.94 -14.56 -6.64
CA PHE A 697 11.36 -15.01 -5.38
C PHE A 697 12.30 -15.93 -4.60
N THR A 698 12.04 -16.05 -3.30
CA THR A 698 12.62 -17.10 -2.45
C THR A 698 11.57 -18.12 -2.02
N LEU A 699 12.01 -19.37 -1.82
CA LEU A 699 11.23 -20.45 -1.21
C LEU A 699 11.41 -20.52 0.32
N ASP A 700 12.25 -19.66 0.89
CA ASP A 700 12.55 -19.65 2.31
C ASP A 700 11.26 -19.50 3.15
N ASP A 701 11.19 -20.30 4.22
CA ASP A 701 10.13 -20.22 5.20
C ASP A 701 10.29 -19.00 6.11
N PRO A 702 9.19 -18.52 6.74
CA PRO A 702 9.28 -17.44 7.70
C PRO A 702 10.18 -17.81 8.88
N LYS A 703 10.82 -16.79 9.45
CA LYS A 703 11.67 -16.91 10.65
C LYS A 703 11.58 -15.64 11.48
N ALA A 704 11.82 -15.76 12.78
CA ALA A 704 11.83 -14.60 13.66
C ALA A 704 12.80 -13.53 13.15
N PRO A 705 12.36 -12.25 13.06
CA PRO A 705 13.26 -11.18 12.67
C PRO A 705 14.38 -11.04 13.71
N PRO A 706 15.63 -10.81 13.28
CA PRO A 706 16.73 -10.61 14.21
C PRO A 706 16.47 -9.36 15.05
N LYS A 707 16.71 -9.45 16.37
CA LYS A 707 16.60 -8.30 17.26
C LYS A 707 17.78 -7.34 16.99
N PRO A 708 17.53 -6.06 16.73
CA PRO A 708 18.62 -5.09 16.59
C PRO A 708 19.21 -4.76 17.96
N VAL A 709 20.54 -4.73 18.07
CA VAL A 709 21.26 -4.21 19.23
C VAL A 709 21.78 -2.82 18.89
N VAL A 710 21.37 -1.80 19.65
CA VAL A 710 21.74 -0.41 19.38
C VAL A 710 22.95 -0.04 20.22
N VAL A 711 24.03 0.39 19.57
CA VAL A 711 25.30 0.81 20.20
C VAL A 711 25.51 2.30 19.91
N ALA A 712 25.77 3.07 20.96
CA ALA A 712 25.91 4.52 20.85
C ALA A 712 27.14 5.08 21.58
N SER A 713 27.92 4.24 22.28
CA SER A 713 29.22 4.67 22.83
C SER A 713 30.31 4.66 21.74
N SER A 714 31.27 5.57 21.82
CA SER A 714 32.42 5.60 20.91
C SER A 714 33.28 4.34 21.06
N GLU A 715 33.44 3.85 22.29
CA GLU A 715 34.18 2.61 22.58
C GLU A 715 33.51 1.38 21.94
N GLY A 716 32.21 1.18 22.20
CA GLY A 716 31.43 0.09 21.65
C GLY A 716 31.41 0.10 20.13
N ILE A 717 31.22 1.28 19.52
CA ILE A 717 31.25 1.42 18.06
C ILE A 717 32.63 1.09 17.48
N LYS A 718 33.73 1.60 18.07
CA LYS A 718 35.10 1.27 17.61
C LYS A 718 35.38 -0.22 17.74
N ARG A 719 34.92 -0.87 18.81
CA ARG A 719 35.06 -2.31 19.02
C ARG A 719 34.33 -3.11 17.94
N VAL A 720 33.07 -2.76 17.64
CA VAL A 720 32.27 -3.41 16.59
C VAL A 720 32.93 -3.22 15.21
N LEU A 721 33.25 -1.98 14.84
CA LEU A 721 33.85 -1.67 13.53
C LEU A 721 35.28 -2.20 13.38
N GLY A 722 36.00 -2.37 14.49
CA GLY A 722 37.36 -2.88 14.55
C GLY A 722 37.48 -4.40 14.58
N SER A 723 36.36 -5.14 14.68
CA SER A 723 36.34 -6.61 14.78
C SER A 723 35.55 -7.25 13.62
N PRO A 724 36.02 -7.12 12.36
CA PRO A 724 35.29 -7.58 11.17
C PRO A 724 35.14 -9.11 11.07
N ASP A 725 35.87 -9.87 11.87
CA ASP A 725 35.73 -11.32 12.04
C ASP A 725 34.50 -11.71 12.88
N LYS A 726 34.07 -10.82 13.79
CA LYS A 726 32.93 -11.00 14.70
C LYS A 726 31.67 -10.26 14.25
N PHE A 727 31.85 -9.12 13.58
CA PHE A 727 30.78 -8.22 13.16
C PHE A 727 30.95 -7.88 11.67
N VAL A 728 30.29 -8.66 10.82
CA VAL A 728 30.48 -8.63 9.37
C VAL A 728 29.58 -7.62 8.66
N VAL A 729 30.00 -7.16 7.49
CA VAL A 729 29.19 -6.26 6.65
C VAL A 729 27.98 -6.99 6.03
N PRO A 730 26.77 -6.40 6.03
CA PRO A 730 25.58 -7.05 5.49
C PRO A 730 25.35 -6.85 3.97
N TRP A 731 26.24 -6.15 3.26
CA TRP A 731 25.89 -5.52 1.98
C TRP A 731 25.89 -6.45 0.75
N LEU A 732 26.58 -7.59 0.79
CA LEU A 732 26.61 -8.51 -0.35
C LEU A 732 25.24 -9.11 -0.67
N THR A 733 24.47 -9.48 0.35
CA THR A 733 23.12 -10.06 0.17
C THR A 733 22.19 -9.13 -0.62
N PRO A 734 21.96 -7.86 -0.23
CA PRO A 734 21.12 -6.96 -1.01
C PRO A 734 21.73 -6.65 -2.39
N LEU A 735 23.05 -6.51 -2.53
CA LEU A 735 23.65 -6.26 -3.84
C LEU A 735 23.45 -7.44 -4.82
N ASN A 736 23.58 -8.69 -4.36
CA ASN A 736 23.29 -9.87 -5.18
C ASN A 736 21.82 -9.93 -5.61
N ALA A 737 20.90 -9.47 -4.75
CA ALA A 737 19.46 -9.45 -5.06
C ALA A 737 19.07 -8.46 -6.19
N LEU A 738 20.00 -7.62 -6.66
CA LEU A 738 19.81 -6.77 -7.85
C LEU A 738 19.82 -7.58 -9.14
N TYR A 739 20.51 -8.71 -9.16
CA TYR A 739 20.73 -9.51 -10.36
C TYR A 739 19.83 -10.75 -10.35
N THR A 740 18.56 -10.59 -10.75
CA THR A 740 17.62 -11.71 -10.82
C THR A 740 17.85 -12.58 -12.05
N ASP A 741 18.15 -11.98 -13.19
CA ASP A 741 18.21 -12.66 -14.49
C ASP A 741 19.63 -13.06 -14.92
N THR A 742 20.65 -12.56 -14.22
CA THR A 742 22.06 -12.81 -14.50
C THR A 742 22.79 -13.16 -13.20
N ARG A 743 23.73 -14.12 -13.24
CA ARG A 743 24.65 -14.31 -12.11
C ARG A 743 25.84 -13.39 -12.33
N LYS A 744 26.01 -12.44 -11.42
CA LYS A 744 27.17 -11.54 -11.41
C LYS A 744 27.90 -11.69 -10.08
N ASP A 745 29.17 -12.08 -10.12
CA ASP A 745 29.98 -12.16 -8.92
C ASP A 745 30.57 -10.78 -8.57
N ILE A 746 30.08 -10.23 -7.47
CA ILE A 746 30.55 -8.97 -6.88
C ILE A 746 31.09 -9.18 -5.46
N SER A 747 31.31 -10.44 -5.04
CA SER A 747 31.85 -10.78 -3.71
C SER A 747 33.25 -10.23 -3.46
N TRP A 748 33.98 -9.91 -4.52
CA TRP A 748 35.29 -9.26 -4.48
C TRP A 748 35.21 -7.80 -4.00
N PHE A 749 34.06 -7.11 -4.17
CA PHE A 749 33.95 -5.69 -3.90
C PHE A 749 34.30 -5.35 -2.44
N MET A 750 34.95 -4.21 -2.21
CA MET A 750 35.53 -3.88 -0.90
C MET A 750 34.53 -3.82 0.26
N LEU A 751 33.24 -3.56 -0.01
CA LEU A 751 32.16 -3.56 1.00
C LEU A 751 31.23 -4.78 0.90
N ALA A 752 31.55 -5.74 0.04
CA ALA A 752 30.80 -7.00 -0.09
C ALA A 752 31.27 -8.09 0.90
N GLY A 753 32.29 -7.84 1.70
CA GLY A 753 32.76 -8.81 2.68
C GLY A 753 33.93 -8.30 3.49
N ASP A 754 34.38 -9.15 4.41
CA ASP A 754 35.40 -8.85 5.41
C ASP A 754 36.73 -9.57 5.15
N GLY A 755 36.82 -10.36 4.08
CA GLY A 755 37.99 -11.19 3.76
C GLY A 755 39.19 -10.43 3.19
N SER A 756 40.30 -11.17 2.99
CA SER A 756 41.56 -10.64 2.44
C SER A 756 41.38 -10.02 1.05
N THR A 757 40.57 -10.64 0.19
CA THR A 757 40.22 -10.11 -1.14
C THR A 757 39.57 -8.74 -1.04
N ASN A 758 38.55 -8.57 -0.19
CA ASN A 758 37.84 -7.29 -0.03
C ASN A 758 38.79 -6.19 0.46
N LYS A 759 39.67 -6.52 1.41
CA LYS A 759 40.71 -5.62 1.91
C LYS A 759 41.70 -5.22 0.81
N GLN A 760 42.14 -6.18 0.00
CA GLN A 760 43.05 -5.92 -1.12
C GLN A 760 42.39 -5.05 -2.20
N GLU A 761 41.12 -5.28 -2.51
CA GLU A 761 40.37 -4.47 -3.49
C GLU A 761 40.20 -3.02 -3.01
N LYS A 762 40.01 -2.78 -1.70
CA LYS A 762 40.06 -1.43 -1.13
C LYS A 762 41.43 -0.77 -1.36
N VAL A 763 42.51 -1.50 -1.08
CA VAL A 763 43.89 -1.01 -1.27
C VAL A 763 44.15 -0.66 -2.74
N ASN A 764 43.75 -1.54 -3.66
CA ASN A 764 43.89 -1.33 -5.11
C ASN A 764 43.15 -0.05 -5.55
N PHE A 765 41.90 0.12 -5.10
CA PHE A 765 41.10 1.30 -5.42
C PHE A 765 41.73 2.59 -4.87
N VAL A 766 42.18 2.59 -3.60
CA VAL A 766 42.87 3.73 -2.99
C VAL A 766 44.18 4.05 -3.72
N ASN A 767 44.93 3.03 -4.12
CA ASN A 767 46.16 3.23 -4.91
C ASN A 767 45.87 3.80 -6.30
N ALA A 768 44.75 3.41 -6.92
CA ALA A 768 44.32 4.00 -8.18
C ALA A 768 44.01 5.50 -8.01
N MET A 769 43.24 5.85 -6.98
CA MET A 769 42.93 7.24 -6.63
C MET A 769 44.17 8.09 -6.35
N LYS A 770 45.18 7.56 -5.66
CA LYS A 770 46.45 8.27 -5.38
C LYS A 770 47.25 8.62 -6.64
N LYS A 771 47.07 7.86 -7.73
CA LYS A 771 47.75 8.11 -9.01
C LYS A 771 46.99 9.09 -9.90
N VAL A 772 45.80 9.55 -9.48
CA VAL A 772 45.05 10.59 -10.18
C VAL A 772 45.66 11.97 -9.84
N PRO A 773 46.21 12.71 -10.81
CA PRO A 773 46.85 13.98 -10.54
C PRO A 773 45.83 15.05 -10.12
N ASN A 774 46.22 15.90 -9.17
CA ASN A 774 45.45 17.07 -8.72
C ASN A 774 43.99 16.77 -8.32
N LEU A 775 43.67 15.55 -7.88
CA LEU A 775 42.28 15.16 -7.62
C LEU A 775 41.58 16.08 -6.61
N HIS A 776 42.25 16.41 -5.50
CA HIS A 776 41.68 17.28 -4.47
C HIS A 776 41.39 18.69 -4.99
N GLY A 777 42.35 19.28 -5.72
CA GLY A 777 42.17 20.59 -6.36
C GLY A 777 41.07 20.58 -7.42
N ALA A 778 41.00 19.53 -8.23
CA ALA A 778 39.95 19.37 -9.24
C ALA A 778 38.54 19.27 -8.64
N VAL A 779 38.39 18.60 -7.49
CA VAL A 779 37.11 18.56 -6.74
C VAL A 779 36.72 19.96 -6.26
N HIS A 780 37.63 20.70 -5.62
CA HIS A 780 37.34 22.06 -5.13
C HIS A 780 36.99 23.02 -6.28
N GLN A 781 37.80 23.03 -7.34
CA GLN A 781 37.55 23.87 -8.52
C GLN A 781 36.25 23.50 -9.22
N PHE A 782 35.90 22.21 -9.28
CA PHE A 782 34.62 21.74 -9.80
C PHE A 782 33.46 22.29 -8.97
N ILE A 783 33.51 22.13 -7.64
CA ILE A 783 32.45 22.59 -6.74
C ILE A 783 32.26 24.10 -6.89
N GLU A 784 33.35 24.87 -6.88
CA GLU A 784 33.29 26.32 -7.04
C GLU A 784 32.69 26.74 -8.37
N ARG A 785 33.16 26.16 -9.49
CA ARG A 785 32.70 26.52 -10.83
C ARG A 785 31.26 26.09 -11.08
N VAL A 786 30.96 24.80 -10.92
CA VAL A 786 29.63 24.24 -11.24
C VAL A 786 28.60 24.67 -10.20
N GLY A 787 28.98 24.74 -8.93
CA GLY A 787 28.10 25.25 -7.87
C GLY A 787 27.70 26.70 -8.09
N ARG A 788 28.65 27.59 -8.44
CA ARG A 788 28.35 28.99 -8.77
C ARG A 788 27.42 29.11 -9.99
N GLN A 789 27.69 28.35 -11.05
CA GLN A 789 26.84 28.30 -12.24
C GLN A 789 25.39 27.87 -11.93
N LEU A 790 25.23 26.85 -11.07
CA LEU A 790 23.91 26.39 -10.64
C LEU A 790 23.19 27.43 -9.78
N ILE A 791 23.88 28.07 -8.83
CA ILE A 791 23.32 29.15 -8.00
C ILE A 791 22.85 30.31 -8.88
N GLU A 792 23.70 30.79 -9.80
CA GLU A 792 23.34 31.88 -10.72
C GLU A 792 22.14 31.52 -11.59
N LYS A 793 22.14 30.30 -12.15
CA LYS A 793 21.07 29.81 -13.04
C LYS A 793 19.71 29.68 -12.34
N GLU A 794 19.70 29.16 -11.11
CA GLU A 794 18.47 28.81 -10.39
C GLU A 794 18.00 29.93 -9.43
N THR A 795 18.75 31.03 -9.35
CA THR A 795 18.35 32.24 -8.63
C THR A 795 17.09 32.85 -9.25
N PHE A 796 16.00 32.85 -8.50
CA PHE A 796 14.75 33.49 -8.87
C PHE A 796 14.60 34.84 -8.15
N LYS A 797 14.73 35.95 -8.88
CA LYS A 797 14.57 37.30 -8.32
C LYS A 797 13.08 37.61 -8.10
N LEU A 798 12.66 37.69 -6.83
CA LEU A 798 11.28 38.02 -6.46
C LEU A 798 11.01 39.52 -6.56
N LYS A 799 11.93 40.33 -6.05
CA LYS A 799 11.95 41.79 -6.16
C LYS A 799 13.38 42.31 -6.01
N GLU A 800 13.58 43.61 -6.12
CA GLU A 800 14.88 44.21 -5.82
C GLU A 800 15.31 43.89 -4.38
N GLY A 801 16.53 43.41 -4.21
CA GLY A 801 17.06 42.97 -2.93
C GLY A 801 16.41 41.71 -2.33
N LEU A 802 15.64 40.91 -3.09
CA LEU A 802 15.10 39.63 -2.60
C LEU A 802 15.07 38.57 -3.71
N CYS A 803 15.84 37.50 -3.49
CA CYS A 803 15.93 36.33 -4.33
C CYS A 803 15.46 35.07 -3.59
N GLN A 804 15.05 34.06 -4.35
CA GLN A 804 14.67 32.75 -3.86
C GLN A 804 15.32 31.65 -4.68
N MET A 805 15.60 30.50 -4.06
CA MET A 805 16.08 29.30 -4.74
C MET A 805 15.73 28.04 -3.92
N ASP A 806 15.55 26.89 -4.58
CA ASP A 806 15.57 25.58 -3.90
C ASP A 806 17.00 25.05 -3.88
N ILE A 807 17.70 25.30 -2.77
CA ILE A 807 19.14 25.05 -2.68
C ILE A 807 19.51 23.56 -2.68
N ILE A 808 18.55 22.69 -2.34
CA ILE A 808 18.75 21.25 -2.35
C ILE A 808 18.42 20.69 -3.73
N ARG A 809 17.19 20.87 -4.20
CA ARG A 809 16.71 20.27 -5.45
C ARG A 809 17.44 20.81 -6.67
N ASP A 810 17.68 22.11 -6.70
CA ASP A 810 18.14 22.82 -7.91
C ASP A 810 19.66 23.07 -7.91
N VAL A 811 20.34 22.95 -6.76
CA VAL A 811 21.81 23.13 -6.64
C VAL A 811 22.52 21.90 -6.10
N ALA A 812 22.28 21.51 -4.85
CA ALA A 812 23.07 20.45 -4.20
C ALA A 812 22.91 19.08 -4.88
N ILE A 813 21.69 18.69 -5.26
CA ILE A 813 21.40 17.44 -5.97
C ILE A 813 22.10 17.36 -7.34
N PRO A 814 21.89 18.31 -8.28
CA PRO A 814 22.57 18.24 -9.57
C PRO A 814 24.09 18.37 -9.44
N LEU A 815 24.60 19.16 -8.48
CA LEU A 815 26.03 19.24 -8.20
C LEU A 815 26.60 17.90 -7.72
N ASN A 816 25.93 17.21 -6.78
CA ASN A 816 26.35 15.89 -6.30
C ASN A 816 26.31 14.84 -7.41
N ALA A 817 25.27 14.86 -8.24
CA ALA A 817 25.16 13.97 -9.40
C ALA A 817 26.31 14.17 -10.39
N GLN A 818 26.61 15.42 -10.75
CA GLN A 818 27.69 15.72 -11.69
C GLN A 818 29.08 15.49 -11.08
N LEU A 819 29.28 15.79 -9.79
CA LEU A 819 30.53 15.47 -9.07
C LEU A 819 30.85 13.97 -9.20
N LEU A 820 29.87 13.11 -8.92
CA LEU A 820 30.05 11.67 -9.04
C LEU A 820 30.18 11.23 -10.49
N ALA A 821 29.44 11.85 -11.42
CA ALA A 821 29.57 11.55 -12.84
C ALA A 821 30.97 11.81 -13.37
N ASP A 822 31.58 12.92 -12.97
CA ASP A 822 32.91 13.30 -13.44
C ASP A 822 34.01 12.53 -12.70
N LEU A 823 33.86 12.31 -11.38
CA LEU A 823 34.82 11.53 -10.59
C LEU A 823 34.86 10.05 -10.98
N PHE A 824 33.71 9.45 -11.31
CA PHE A 824 33.58 8.02 -11.62
C PHE A 824 33.34 7.74 -13.11
N TYR A 825 33.41 8.79 -13.95
CA TYR A 825 33.31 8.72 -15.41
C TYR A 825 31.98 8.12 -15.93
N PHE A 826 30.85 8.53 -15.33
CA PHE A 826 29.51 8.11 -15.74
C PHE A 826 28.97 8.87 -16.97
N ASP A 827 27.91 8.31 -17.55
CA ASP A 827 27.24 8.78 -18.76
C ASP A 827 26.24 9.92 -18.52
N LEU A 828 26.72 11.01 -17.91
CA LEU A 828 25.96 12.23 -17.72
C LEU A 828 26.13 13.16 -18.93
N ARG A 829 25.04 13.74 -19.44
CA ARG A 829 25.11 14.76 -20.48
C ARG A 829 25.49 16.12 -19.91
N HIS A 830 26.62 16.68 -20.36
CA HIS A 830 27.06 18.05 -20.09
C HIS A 830 28.18 18.46 -21.06
N GLU A 831 28.81 19.61 -20.85
CA GLU A 831 29.84 20.19 -21.74
C GLU A 831 31.01 19.24 -22.07
N GLU A 832 31.51 18.47 -21.10
CA GLU A 832 32.65 17.55 -21.31
C GLU A 832 32.19 16.10 -21.67
N ASN A 833 30.87 15.89 -21.83
CA ASN A 833 30.26 14.68 -22.38
C ASN A 833 28.94 15.01 -23.12
N PRO A 834 29.01 15.72 -24.25
CA PRO A 834 27.81 16.20 -24.94
C PRO A 834 26.93 15.05 -25.47
N GLY A 835 27.54 13.90 -25.76
CA GLY A 835 26.85 12.67 -26.19
C GLY A 835 26.25 11.84 -25.05
N GLY A 836 26.24 12.34 -23.81
CA GLY A 836 25.72 11.59 -22.67
C GLY A 836 24.23 11.28 -22.77
N THR A 837 23.77 10.15 -22.24
CA THR A 837 22.34 9.76 -22.33
C THR A 837 21.51 10.12 -21.11
N LEU A 838 22.12 10.28 -19.94
CA LEU A 838 21.42 10.59 -18.69
C LEU A 838 21.45 12.08 -18.37
N SER A 839 20.37 12.59 -17.78
CA SER A 839 20.36 13.89 -17.10
C SER A 839 20.91 13.77 -15.67
N ALA A 840 21.21 14.89 -15.01
CA ALA A 840 21.64 14.90 -13.61
C ALA A 840 20.56 14.30 -12.69
N THR A 841 19.29 14.59 -12.99
CA THR A 841 18.13 14.03 -12.32
C THR A 841 18.05 12.51 -12.48
N ASP A 842 18.29 11.97 -13.68
CA ASP A 842 18.25 10.53 -13.92
C ASP A 842 19.39 9.81 -13.20
N LEU A 843 20.61 10.32 -13.32
CA LEU A 843 21.78 9.76 -12.64
C LEU A 843 21.59 9.76 -11.11
N TYR A 844 21.13 10.89 -10.54
CA TYR A 844 20.85 10.98 -9.11
C TYR A 844 19.79 9.97 -8.69
N ARG A 845 18.67 9.88 -9.42
CA ARG A 845 17.59 8.92 -9.13
C ARG A 845 18.09 7.48 -9.16
N HIS A 846 18.88 7.11 -10.17
CA HIS A 846 19.37 5.74 -10.33
C HIS A 846 20.35 5.35 -9.22
N LEU A 847 21.35 6.19 -8.93
CA LEU A 847 22.30 5.95 -7.84
C LEU A 847 21.60 5.94 -6.47
N LEU A 848 20.63 6.84 -6.26
CA LEU A 848 19.87 6.89 -5.02
C LEU A 848 18.98 5.65 -4.82
N ASN A 849 18.33 5.13 -5.87
CA ASN A 849 17.57 3.87 -5.80
C ASN A 849 18.46 2.70 -5.35
N ILE A 850 19.65 2.59 -5.94
CA ILE A 850 20.65 1.58 -5.59
C ILE A 850 21.06 1.73 -4.12
N ARG A 851 21.36 2.96 -3.68
CA ARG A 851 21.71 3.23 -2.28
C ARG A 851 20.57 2.88 -1.32
N ILE A 852 19.34 3.32 -1.61
CA ILE A 852 18.18 3.05 -0.76
C ILE A 852 18.01 1.53 -0.56
N TRP A 853 18.11 0.75 -1.63
CA TRP A 853 18.05 -0.71 -1.53
C TRP A 853 19.25 -1.30 -0.77
N GLY A 854 20.46 -0.90 -1.15
CA GLY A 854 21.69 -1.51 -0.65
C GLY A 854 21.97 -1.22 0.83
N VAL A 855 21.65 0.00 1.31
CA VAL A 855 22.05 0.44 2.66
C VAL A 855 20.92 0.98 3.54
N ASN A 856 19.78 1.39 2.97
CA ASN A 856 18.67 2.01 3.71
C ASN A 856 17.31 1.32 3.44
N ASN A 857 17.27 -0.01 3.41
CA ASN A 857 16.04 -0.76 3.12
C ASN A 857 15.35 -1.32 4.37
N ASN A 858 14.99 -0.43 5.31
CA ASN A 858 14.43 -0.82 6.61
C ASN A 858 12.90 -0.78 6.65
N ASP A 859 12.25 -0.49 5.52
CA ASP A 859 10.80 -0.57 5.37
C ASP A 859 10.43 -1.89 4.65
N PRO A 860 9.92 -2.91 5.36
CA PRO A 860 9.60 -4.19 4.75
C PRO A 860 8.52 -4.06 3.68
N GLY A 861 7.49 -3.22 3.91
CA GLY A 861 6.38 -3.01 2.97
C GLY A 861 6.76 -2.30 1.67
N GLN A 862 8.00 -1.79 1.57
CA GLN A 862 8.55 -1.16 0.36
C GLN A 862 9.70 -1.95 -0.26
N ALA A 863 10.19 -2.99 0.41
CA ALA A 863 11.42 -3.70 0.03
C ALA A 863 11.35 -4.31 -1.37
N TRP A 864 10.22 -4.92 -1.75
CA TRP A 864 10.02 -5.46 -3.10
C TRP A 864 10.18 -4.38 -4.19
N ASN A 865 9.47 -3.26 -4.04
CA ASN A 865 9.52 -2.14 -5.00
C ASN A 865 10.87 -1.43 -5.00
N ARG A 866 11.53 -1.32 -3.84
CA ARG A 866 12.89 -0.75 -3.72
C ARG A 866 13.92 -1.63 -4.43
N ARG A 867 13.88 -2.96 -4.24
CA ARG A 867 14.73 -3.91 -4.99
C ARG A 867 14.52 -3.76 -6.49
N ARG A 868 13.28 -3.78 -6.97
CA ARG A 868 12.96 -3.68 -8.40
C ARG A 868 13.50 -2.38 -9.01
N ARG A 869 13.23 -1.24 -8.39
CA ARG A 869 13.75 0.08 -8.82
C ARG A 869 15.27 0.11 -8.81
N ALA A 870 15.91 -0.49 -7.82
CA ALA A 870 17.36 -0.56 -7.72
C ALA A 870 17.97 -1.46 -8.81
N ALA A 871 17.36 -2.61 -9.11
CA ALA A 871 17.80 -3.51 -10.18
C ALA A 871 17.70 -2.85 -11.56
N GLU A 872 16.55 -2.21 -11.86
CA GLU A 872 16.35 -1.41 -13.07
C GLU A 872 17.41 -0.29 -13.17
N SER A 873 17.69 0.38 -12.05
CA SER A 873 18.68 1.47 -11.98
C SER A 873 20.12 0.97 -12.16
N ALA A 874 20.49 -0.14 -11.52
CA ALA A 874 21.81 -0.75 -11.66
C ALA A 874 22.07 -1.11 -13.11
N LYS A 875 21.09 -1.69 -13.81
CA LYS A 875 21.19 -1.99 -15.24
C LYS A 875 21.42 -0.76 -16.09
N VAL A 876 20.67 0.33 -15.87
CA VAL A 876 20.86 1.58 -16.62
C VAL A 876 22.27 2.14 -16.40
N ILE A 877 22.74 2.16 -15.15
CA ILE A 877 24.09 2.67 -14.82
C ILE A 877 25.18 1.79 -15.43
N THR A 878 25.08 0.46 -15.31
CA THR A 878 26.09 -0.44 -15.88
C THR A 878 26.11 -0.36 -17.41
N ASP A 879 24.96 -0.39 -18.07
CA ASP A 879 24.88 -0.43 -19.54
C ASP A 879 25.35 0.88 -20.19
N SER A 880 25.08 2.02 -19.55
CA SER A 880 25.52 3.34 -20.02
C SER A 880 27.00 3.58 -19.75
N THR A 881 27.47 3.28 -18.52
CA THR A 881 28.87 3.47 -18.12
C THR A 881 29.81 2.53 -18.84
N ARG A 882 29.38 1.28 -19.10
CA ARG A 882 30.23 0.27 -19.76
C ARG A 882 30.75 0.74 -21.11
N LYS A 883 29.92 1.45 -21.88
CA LYS A 883 30.30 2.03 -23.18
C LYS A 883 31.51 2.94 -23.05
N LEU A 884 31.52 3.81 -22.04
CA LEU A 884 32.61 4.74 -21.78
C LEU A 884 33.88 4.01 -21.34
N VAL A 885 33.78 3.00 -20.48
CA VAL A 885 34.94 2.22 -20.02
C VAL A 885 35.56 1.39 -21.16
N ASP A 886 34.73 0.82 -22.06
CA ASP A 886 35.22 0.09 -23.24
C ASP A 886 35.98 0.99 -24.22
N GLU A 887 35.59 2.25 -24.35
CA GLU A 887 36.34 3.24 -25.14
C GLU A 887 37.73 3.49 -24.55
N VAL A 888 37.84 3.66 -23.21
CA VAL A 888 39.14 3.81 -22.53
C VAL A 888 39.99 2.55 -22.70
N SER A 889 39.38 1.36 -22.59
CA SER A 889 40.08 0.09 -22.78
C SER A 889 40.63 -0.07 -24.20
N ARG A 890 39.84 0.27 -25.23
CA ARG A 890 40.26 0.20 -26.64
C ARG A 890 41.38 1.19 -26.96
N GLY A 891 41.34 2.39 -26.36
CA GLY A 891 42.38 3.41 -26.53
C GLY A 891 43.79 2.98 -26.09
N ARG A 892 43.92 1.91 -25.28
CA ARG A 892 45.20 1.31 -24.87
C ARG A 892 45.80 0.35 -25.89
N GLY A 893 44.95 -0.27 -26.71
CA GLY A 893 45.33 -1.36 -27.61
C GLY A 893 45.96 -0.90 -28.93
N LEU A 894 46.08 0.40 -29.17
CA LEU A 894 46.63 0.95 -30.41
C LEU A 894 48.15 0.93 -30.41
N ASN A 895 48.68 -0.27 -30.68
CA ASN A 895 49.92 -0.46 -31.44
C ASN A 895 49.75 -1.38 -32.67
N LEU A 896 48.54 -1.85 -33.00
CA LEU A 896 48.25 -2.56 -34.27
C LEU A 896 46.83 -2.23 -34.79
N GLY A 897 46.72 -1.95 -36.09
CA GLY A 897 45.62 -1.16 -36.67
C GLY A 897 44.31 -1.88 -36.98
N PHE A 898 43.20 -1.17 -36.79
CA PHE A 898 41.93 -1.23 -37.55
C PHE A 898 41.21 0.13 -37.41
N ILE A 899 40.88 0.79 -38.52
CA ILE A 899 40.69 2.26 -38.63
C ILE A 899 39.24 2.80 -38.49
N SER A 900 38.18 1.99 -38.36
CA SER A 900 36.81 2.56 -38.38
C SER A 900 36.26 3.09 -37.03
N ALA A 901 36.74 2.61 -35.88
CA ALA A 901 36.22 3.01 -34.55
C ALA A 901 36.96 4.19 -33.90
N ILE A 902 38.00 4.73 -34.55
CA ILE A 902 38.90 5.74 -33.96
C ILE A 902 38.26 7.15 -33.96
N ASN A 903 37.37 7.47 -34.92
CA ASN A 903 36.79 8.81 -35.02
C ASN A 903 35.90 9.19 -33.83
N GLU A 904 35.11 8.25 -33.29
CA GLU A 904 34.17 8.54 -32.20
C GLU A 904 34.89 8.68 -30.84
N VAL A 905 35.87 7.82 -30.56
CA VAL A 905 36.70 7.87 -29.32
C VAL A 905 37.59 9.11 -29.30
N ALA A 906 38.20 9.48 -30.45
CA ALA A 906 38.95 10.72 -30.57
C ALA A 906 38.05 11.93 -30.32
N SER A 907 36.81 11.94 -30.83
CA SER A 907 35.87 13.05 -30.64
C SER A 907 35.46 13.26 -29.17
N ARG A 908 35.13 12.22 -28.40
CA ARG A 908 34.74 12.38 -26.98
C ARG A 908 35.90 12.82 -26.09
N LYS A 909 37.10 12.28 -26.33
CA LYS A 909 38.32 12.68 -25.60
C LYS A 909 38.66 14.16 -25.83
N THR A 910 38.32 14.73 -26.99
CA THR A 910 38.55 16.16 -27.28
C THR A 910 37.67 17.10 -26.45
N HIS A 911 36.54 16.61 -25.91
CA HIS A 911 35.67 17.42 -25.04
C HIS A 911 36.11 17.43 -23.57
N ILE A 912 37.00 16.53 -23.14
CA ILE A 912 37.50 16.50 -21.76
C ILE A 912 38.52 17.61 -21.57
N LYS A 913 38.24 18.54 -20.64
CA LYS A 913 39.14 19.64 -20.33
C LYS A 913 40.32 19.12 -19.51
N LYS A 914 41.52 19.62 -19.82
CA LYS A 914 42.74 19.28 -19.08
C LYS A 914 42.57 19.65 -17.59
N ASP A 915 43.01 18.76 -16.71
CA ASP A 915 42.97 18.92 -15.24
C ASP A 915 41.56 19.10 -14.65
N SER A 916 40.50 18.83 -15.43
CA SER A 916 39.12 18.82 -14.92
C SER A 916 38.83 17.58 -14.08
N LEU A 917 37.79 17.63 -13.25
CA LEU A 917 37.34 16.46 -12.48
C LEU A 917 36.99 15.28 -13.39
N ARG A 918 36.46 15.53 -14.60
CA ARG A 918 36.18 14.47 -15.57
C ARG A 918 37.45 13.84 -16.12
N SER A 919 38.51 14.63 -16.32
CA SER A 919 39.84 14.11 -16.66
C SER A 919 40.42 13.25 -15.53
N CYS A 920 40.16 13.60 -14.27
CA CYS A 920 40.50 12.78 -13.11
C CYS A 920 39.74 11.43 -13.13
N GLY A 921 38.44 11.43 -13.42
CA GLY A 921 37.66 10.19 -13.54
C GLY A 921 38.11 9.31 -14.70
N TYR A 922 38.43 9.89 -15.86
CA TYR A 922 39.06 9.17 -16.97
C TYR A 922 40.36 8.50 -16.51
N LYS A 923 41.20 9.22 -15.78
CA LYS A 923 42.48 8.71 -15.26
C LYS A 923 42.29 7.62 -14.19
N LEU A 924 41.24 7.72 -13.37
CA LEU A 924 40.86 6.69 -12.41
C LEU A 924 40.49 5.39 -13.13
N VAL A 925 39.61 5.46 -14.13
CA VAL A 925 39.25 4.30 -14.98
C VAL A 925 40.50 3.74 -15.65
N GLU A 926 41.38 4.59 -16.15
CA GLU A 926 42.66 4.18 -16.73
C GLU A 926 43.51 3.41 -15.68
N GLU A 927 43.66 3.94 -14.48
CA GLU A 927 44.50 3.28 -13.50
C GLU A 927 43.91 1.96 -12.99
N LEU A 928 42.58 1.86 -12.85
CA LEU A 928 41.91 0.61 -12.49
C LEU A 928 42.07 -0.48 -13.56
N LEU A 929 42.03 -0.10 -14.85
CA LEU A 929 42.33 -1.01 -15.95
C LEU A 929 43.83 -1.40 -15.98
N ASN A 930 44.75 -0.49 -15.61
CA ASN A 930 46.20 -0.78 -15.53
C ASN A 930 46.54 -1.81 -14.45
N GLN A 931 45.72 -1.87 -13.40
CA GLN A 931 45.86 -2.86 -12.32
C GLN A 931 45.29 -4.25 -12.70
N GLY A 932 44.97 -4.47 -13.99
CA GLY A 932 44.48 -5.76 -14.50
C GLY A 932 42.96 -5.96 -14.39
N GLY A 933 42.19 -4.91 -14.07
CA GLY A 933 40.73 -4.97 -14.07
C GLY A 933 40.17 -5.13 -15.48
N SER A 934 39.23 -6.06 -15.69
CA SER A 934 38.45 -6.10 -16.93
C SER A 934 37.55 -4.86 -17.03
N PRO A 935 37.16 -4.41 -18.23
CA PRO A 935 36.25 -3.28 -18.37
C PRO A 935 34.90 -3.49 -17.64
N GLU A 936 34.45 -4.75 -17.51
CA GLU A 936 33.29 -5.10 -16.69
C GLU A 936 33.54 -4.81 -15.21
N LYS A 937 34.60 -5.39 -14.65
CA LYS A 937 34.96 -5.23 -13.23
C LYS A 937 35.20 -3.76 -12.88
N VAL A 938 35.83 -3.01 -13.79
CA VAL A 938 36.06 -1.56 -13.60
C VAL A 938 34.73 -0.80 -13.59
N THR A 939 33.83 -1.10 -14.54
CA THR A 939 32.47 -0.53 -14.56
C THR A 939 31.76 -0.79 -13.23
N ASP A 940 31.86 -2.00 -12.69
CA ASP A 940 31.25 -2.33 -11.40
C ASP A 940 31.88 -1.61 -10.23
N ASN A 941 33.21 -1.57 -10.18
CA ASN A 941 33.94 -0.94 -9.10
C ASN A 941 33.56 0.54 -8.95
N VAL A 942 33.40 1.25 -10.08
CA VAL A 942 33.07 2.68 -10.05
C VAL A 942 31.63 2.94 -9.58
N TRP A 943 30.62 2.20 -10.03
CA TRP A 943 29.24 2.42 -9.55
C TRP A 943 29.01 1.91 -8.13
N LEU A 944 29.62 0.77 -7.76
CA LEU A 944 29.57 0.23 -6.40
C LEU A 944 30.22 1.17 -5.39
N THR A 945 31.23 1.94 -5.81
CA THR A 945 31.84 2.96 -4.95
C THR A 945 31.02 4.26 -4.93
N ALA A 946 30.49 4.68 -6.09
CA ALA A 946 29.79 5.96 -6.22
C ALA A 946 28.47 6.04 -5.45
N PHE A 947 27.71 4.94 -5.32
CA PHE A 947 26.44 4.99 -4.59
C PHE A 947 26.63 5.36 -3.11
N GLY A 948 27.82 5.15 -2.53
CA GLY A 948 28.12 5.60 -1.16
C GLY A 948 28.19 7.13 -1.02
N GLY A 949 28.43 7.86 -2.12
CA GLY A 949 28.55 9.31 -2.16
C GLY A 949 27.29 10.05 -2.62
N ILE A 950 26.20 9.35 -2.93
CA ILE A 950 24.92 9.95 -3.36
C ILE A 950 24.00 10.21 -2.17
N GLY A 951 23.29 11.33 -2.16
CA GLY A 951 22.27 11.66 -1.14
C GLY A 951 22.83 12.09 0.22
N VAL A 952 23.73 11.32 0.84
CA VAL A 952 24.29 11.64 2.17
C VAL A 952 24.96 13.00 2.22
N PRO A 953 25.85 13.38 1.29
CA PRO A 953 26.50 14.69 1.34
C PRO A 953 25.50 15.84 1.17
N VAL A 954 24.46 15.63 0.36
CA VAL A 954 23.38 16.62 0.15
C VAL A 954 22.59 16.83 1.44
N THR A 955 22.17 15.74 2.10
CA THR A 955 21.46 15.81 3.39
C THR A 955 22.33 16.40 4.48
N THR A 956 23.62 16.07 4.51
CA THR A 956 24.57 16.61 5.49
C THR A 956 24.77 18.12 5.28
N PHE A 957 24.83 18.58 4.02
CA PHE A 957 24.86 20.00 3.70
C PHE A 957 23.61 20.72 4.23
N TYR A 958 22.41 20.16 4.02
CA TYR A 958 21.19 20.68 4.63
C TYR A 958 21.30 20.74 6.16
N GLU A 959 21.66 19.63 6.82
CA GLU A 959 21.73 19.55 8.28
C GLU A 959 22.72 20.59 8.87
N VAL A 960 23.87 20.81 8.22
CA VAL A 960 24.86 21.83 8.61
C VAL A 960 24.32 23.24 8.40
N MET A 961 23.71 23.52 7.24
CA MET A 961 23.19 24.84 6.94
C MET A 961 21.99 25.20 7.81
N GLU A 962 21.07 24.26 8.05
CA GLU A 962 19.94 24.46 8.96
C GLU A 962 20.43 24.84 10.35
N TYR A 963 21.49 24.18 10.86
CA TYR A 963 22.12 24.54 12.13
C TYR A 963 22.72 25.96 12.10
N PHE A 964 23.49 26.31 11.08
CA PHE A 964 24.10 27.65 11.02
C PHE A 964 23.08 28.78 10.89
N LEU A 965 21.97 28.54 10.17
CA LEU A 965 20.93 29.55 9.95
C LEU A 965 19.94 29.70 11.10
N ARG A 966 20.10 28.96 12.21
CA ARG A 966 19.26 29.15 13.40
C ARG A 966 19.52 30.52 14.03
N PRO A 967 18.48 31.22 14.53
CA PRO A 967 18.65 32.53 15.17
C PRO A 967 19.70 32.56 16.29
N GLU A 968 19.76 31.51 17.11
CA GLU A 968 20.72 31.36 18.20
C GLU A 968 22.17 31.16 17.73
N ASN A 969 22.38 30.77 16.46
CA ASN A 969 23.69 30.50 15.87
C ASN A 969 24.17 31.62 14.94
N LYS A 970 23.50 32.79 14.93
CA LYS A 970 23.82 33.90 14.02
C LYS A 970 25.27 34.37 14.10
N SER A 971 25.87 34.39 15.30
CA SER A 971 27.28 34.77 15.47
C SER A 971 28.22 33.75 14.83
N ILE A 972 27.89 32.46 14.91
CA ILE A 972 28.64 31.37 14.28
C ILE A 972 28.56 31.54 12.75
N TRP A 973 27.38 31.82 12.21
CA TRP A 973 27.20 32.06 10.77
C TRP A 973 27.98 33.29 10.29
N GLY A 974 27.98 34.39 11.04
CA GLY A 974 28.78 35.58 10.74
C GLY A 974 30.28 35.27 10.63
N GLU A 975 30.82 34.46 11.55
CA GLU A 975 32.21 33.98 11.48
C GLU A 975 32.45 33.08 10.26
N VAL A 976 31.53 32.16 9.93
CA VAL A 976 31.62 31.35 8.70
C VAL A 976 31.68 32.23 7.44
N GLN A 977 30.87 33.28 7.36
CA GLN A 977 30.93 34.25 6.25
C GLN A 977 32.27 35.01 6.24
N ALA A 978 32.81 35.38 7.39
CA ALA A 978 34.12 36.04 7.48
C ALA A 978 35.26 35.12 7.01
N LEU A 979 35.23 33.84 7.38
CA LEU A 979 36.20 32.83 6.94
C LEU A 979 36.10 32.60 5.43
N ALA A 980 34.89 32.50 4.88
CA ALA A 980 34.66 32.35 3.44
C ALA A 980 35.22 33.53 2.64
N GLN A 981 34.96 34.76 3.07
CA GLN A 981 35.50 35.95 2.40
C GLN A 981 37.03 36.06 2.47
N LYS A 982 37.62 35.64 3.59
CA LYS A 982 39.09 35.60 3.77
C LYS A 982 39.74 34.42 3.04
N ASN A 983 38.97 33.52 2.43
CA ASN A 983 39.44 32.23 1.90
C ASN A 983 40.21 31.40 2.94
N ASP A 984 39.80 31.45 4.22
CA ASP A 984 40.37 30.60 5.28
C ASP A 984 39.74 29.21 5.24
N GLU A 985 40.29 28.35 4.38
CA GLU A 985 39.80 26.98 4.18
C GLU A 985 39.90 26.12 5.44
N ALA A 986 40.99 26.26 6.20
CA ALA A 986 41.20 25.48 7.42
C ALA A 986 40.17 25.85 8.48
N GLY A 987 39.89 27.15 8.66
CA GLY A 987 38.84 27.62 9.55
C GLY A 987 37.45 27.14 9.12
N LEU A 988 37.11 27.26 7.83
CA LEU A 988 35.83 26.76 7.31
C LEU A 988 35.65 25.26 7.55
N HIS A 989 36.68 24.46 7.28
CA HIS A 989 36.63 23.02 7.54
C HIS A 989 36.40 22.71 9.02
N ALA A 990 37.04 23.44 9.93
CA ALA A 990 36.86 23.26 11.37
C ALA A 990 35.41 23.54 11.81
N TYR A 991 34.82 24.64 11.33
CA TYR A 991 33.43 25.01 11.63
C TYR A 991 32.42 24.00 11.06
N VAL A 992 32.60 23.60 9.80
CA VAL A 992 31.73 22.62 9.14
C VAL A 992 31.81 21.27 9.83
N ASN A 993 33.00 20.80 10.22
CA ASN A 993 33.17 19.52 10.91
C ASN A 993 32.48 19.51 12.29
N GLU A 994 32.57 20.60 13.05
CA GLU A 994 31.88 20.69 14.34
C GLU A 994 30.36 20.76 14.18
N ALA A 995 29.86 21.49 13.17
CA ALA A 995 28.43 21.48 12.84
C ALA A 995 27.96 20.07 12.44
N MET A 996 28.72 19.36 11.60
CA MET A 996 28.43 17.97 11.23
C MET A 996 28.35 17.05 12.46
N ARG A 997 29.25 17.20 13.45
CA ARG A 997 29.19 16.43 14.70
C ARG A 997 27.87 16.67 15.45
N LEU A 998 27.45 17.93 15.52
CA LEU A 998 26.25 18.34 16.25
C LEU A 998 24.94 17.99 15.55
N THR A 999 24.95 17.82 14.23
CA THR A 999 23.72 17.62 13.45
C THR A 999 23.54 16.19 12.96
N SER A 1000 24.64 15.48 12.68
CA SER A 1000 24.64 14.19 11.99
C SER A 1000 23.66 13.16 12.59
N GLY A 1001 22.85 12.57 11.72
CA GLY A 1001 22.07 11.35 12.00
C GLY A 1001 22.77 10.05 11.55
N GLN A 1002 24.05 10.10 11.17
CA GLN A 1002 24.73 8.95 10.56
C GLN A 1002 24.80 7.74 11.49
N ARG A 1003 24.64 6.57 10.90
CA ARG A 1003 24.74 5.27 11.57
C ARG A 1003 25.35 4.21 10.65
N ASN A 1004 25.82 3.12 11.24
CA ASN A 1004 26.26 1.91 10.53
C ASN A 1004 25.52 0.68 11.06
N VAL A 1005 25.55 -0.40 10.27
CA VAL A 1005 25.03 -1.71 10.69
C VAL A 1005 26.08 -2.80 10.43
N ARG A 1006 26.17 -3.77 11.34
CA ARG A 1006 26.90 -5.04 11.18
C ARG A 1006 26.03 -6.21 11.61
N ILE A 1007 26.36 -7.41 11.14
CA ILE A 1007 25.73 -8.65 11.61
C ILE A 1007 26.71 -9.37 12.52
N ALA A 1008 26.29 -9.71 13.74
CA ALA A 1008 27.10 -10.51 14.65
C ALA A 1008 27.20 -11.96 14.16
N THR A 1009 28.39 -12.53 14.15
CA THR A 1009 28.64 -13.95 13.81
C THR A 1009 28.88 -14.81 15.05
N VAL A 1010 29.15 -14.17 16.18
CA VAL A 1010 29.44 -14.80 17.48
C VAL A 1010 28.61 -14.17 18.58
N LYS A 1011 28.47 -14.88 19.70
CA LYS A 1011 27.91 -14.31 20.93
C LYS A 1011 28.91 -13.34 21.55
N ASP A 1012 28.43 -12.17 21.97
CA ASP A 1012 29.25 -11.14 22.63
C ASP A 1012 28.39 -10.24 23.55
N GLU A 1013 29.01 -9.31 24.25
CA GLU A 1013 28.36 -8.25 25.04
C GLU A 1013 28.98 -6.89 24.70
N ILE A 1014 28.14 -5.91 24.33
CA ILE A 1014 28.55 -4.56 23.90
C ILE A 1014 27.65 -3.53 24.58
N ASP A 1015 28.24 -2.51 25.22
CA ASP A 1015 27.50 -1.51 26.00
C ASP A 1015 26.53 -2.13 27.03
N GLY A 1016 26.90 -3.29 27.61
CA GLY A 1016 26.06 -4.05 28.56
C GLY A 1016 24.86 -4.77 27.92
N GLN A 1017 24.74 -4.75 26.59
CA GLN A 1017 23.70 -5.47 25.85
C GLN A 1017 24.25 -6.78 25.30
N LYS A 1018 23.50 -7.86 25.49
CA LYS A 1018 23.81 -9.18 24.92
C LYS A 1018 23.61 -9.16 23.42
N VAL A 1019 24.60 -9.65 22.69
CA VAL A 1019 24.56 -9.79 21.23
C VAL A 1019 24.68 -11.28 20.90
N GLU A 1020 23.72 -11.79 20.15
CA GLU A 1020 23.71 -13.19 19.68
C GLU A 1020 24.02 -13.26 18.17
N PRO A 1021 24.54 -14.39 17.66
CA PRO A 1021 24.74 -14.58 16.22
C PRO A 1021 23.47 -14.27 15.41
N GLY A 1022 23.64 -13.53 14.31
CA GLY A 1022 22.56 -13.06 13.44
C GLY A 1022 21.92 -11.74 13.87
N ASN A 1023 22.21 -11.21 15.07
CA ASN A 1023 21.73 -9.89 15.48
C ASN A 1023 22.31 -8.79 14.59
N ALA A 1024 21.47 -7.80 14.25
CA ALA A 1024 21.91 -6.58 13.61
C ALA A 1024 22.42 -5.60 14.67
N VAL A 1025 23.70 -5.27 14.64
CA VAL A 1025 24.31 -4.28 15.54
C VAL A 1025 24.25 -2.90 14.87
N VAL A 1026 23.35 -2.03 15.33
CA VAL A 1026 23.11 -0.69 14.80
C VAL A 1026 23.94 0.32 15.59
N MET A 1027 24.94 0.91 14.95
CA MET A 1027 25.89 1.85 15.56
C MET A 1027 25.50 3.29 15.23
N LEU A 1028 25.09 4.07 16.22
CA LEU A 1028 24.66 5.46 16.04
C LEU A 1028 25.84 6.43 16.10
N LEU A 1029 26.58 6.57 15.00
CA LEU A 1029 27.79 7.41 14.91
C LEU A 1029 27.54 8.86 15.35
N GLY A 1030 26.44 9.46 14.87
CA GLY A 1030 26.08 10.83 15.25
C GLY A 1030 25.68 10.99 16.71
N ALA A 1031 25.11 9.95 17.34
CA ALA A 1031 24.78 9.97 18.77
C ALA A 1031 26.06 9.87 19.62
N ALA A 1032 27.00 9.02 19.23
CA ALA A 1032 28.29 8.87 19.89
C ALA A 1032 29.09 10.19 19.88
N GLY A 1033 29.09 10.91 18.75
CA GLY A 1033 29.71 12.23 18.65
C GLY A 1033 29.08 13.30 19.57
N ARG A 1034 27.89 13.06 20.14
CA ARG A 1034 27.18 13.94 21.08
C ARG A 1034 27.01 13.33 22.46
N ASN A 1035 27.70 12.23 22.76
CA ASN A 1035 27.60 11.57 24.05
C ASN A 1035 28.28 12.41 25.16
N PRO A 1036 27.54 12.92 26.16
CA PRO A 1036 28.10 13.78 27.20
C PRO A 1036 29.07 13.06 28.14
N LYS A 1037 29.08 11.72 28.14
CA LYS A 1037 30.06 10.92 28.90
C LYS A 1037 31.43 10.85 28.23
N GLU A 1038 31.49 11.11 26.93
CA GLU A 1038 32.71 10.96 26.14
C GLU A 1038 33.21 12.32 25.63
N VAL A 1039 32.30 13.25 25.29
CA VAL A 1039 32.63 14.57 24.76
C VAL A 1039 32.29 15.64 25.80
N SER A 1040 33.28 16.41 26.25
CA SER A 1040 33.06 17.53 27.17
C SER A 1040 32.22 18.63 26.50
N ASN A 1041 31.19 19.15 27.18
CA ASN A 1041 30.26 20.13 26.61
C ASN A 1041 29.71 19.68 25.23
N ALA A 1042 29.24 18.43 25.13
CA ALA A 1042 28.91 17.76 23.87
C ALA A 1042 27.87 18.49 23.00
N ASP A 1043 26.99 19.28 23.62
CA ASP A 1043 25.93 20.08 22.99
C ASP A 1043 26.40 21.47 22.55
N LYS A 1044 27.57 21.93 23.01
CA LYS A 1044 28.14 23.25 22.67
C LYS A 1044 29.00 23.19 21.42
N PHE A 1045 28.85 24.19 20.57
CA PHE A 1045 29.69 24.40 19.40
C PHE A 1045 31.09 24.87 19.82
N ASP A 1046 32.11 24.14 19.38
CA ASP A 1046 33.50 24.54 19.49
C ASP A 1046 34.29 24.13 18.23
N ALA A 1047 34.60 25.10 17.37
CA ALA A 1047 35.37 24.85 16.15
C ALA A 1047 36.84 24.46 16.41
N LYS A 1048 37.37 24.68 17.61
CA LYS A 1048 38.75 24.29 17.98
C LYS A 1048 38.80 22.94 18.68
N ARG A 1049 37.65 22.26 18.82
CA ARG A 1049 37.53 21.00 19.52
C ARG A 1049 38.42 19.94 18.88
N SER A 1050 39.42 19.49 19.63
CA SER A 1050 40.15 18.27 19.31
C SER A 1050 39.31 17.07 19.77
N THR A 1051 38.98 16.15 18.86
CA THR A 1051 38.23 14.93 19.20
C THR A 1051 38.96 13.68 18.72
N ASP A 1052 39.31 12.79 19.66
CA ASP A 1052 39.73 11.40 19.37
C ASP A 1052 38.53 10.42 19.27
N HIS A 1053 37.31 10.94 19.29
CA HIS A 1053 36.05 10.17 19.25
C HIS A 1053 35.68 9.69 17.84
N ILE A 1054 34.66 8.83 17.75
CA ILE A 1054 34.19 8.33 16.46
C ILE A 1054 33.61 9.48 15.63
N LYS A 1055 34.09 9.61 14.39
CA LYS A 1055 33.60 10.58 13.40
C LYS A 1055 32.28 10.07 12.79
N PRO A 1056 31.49 10.91 12.08
CA PRO A 1056 30.29 10.46 11.37
C PRO A 1056 30.62 9.63 10.10
N PHE A 1057 31.68 8.83 10.15
CA PHE A 1057 32.20 7.95 9.10
C PHE A 1057 32.56 6.61 9.73
N SER A 1058 32.59 5.55 8.91
CA SER A 1058 33.02 4.23 9.33
C SER A 1058 34.50 4.21 9.77
N TYR A 1059 34.89 3.18 10.53
CA TYR A 1059 36.22 3.01 11.13
C TYR A 1059 36.82 1.64 10.77
N GLY A 1060 38.14 1.50 10.91
CA GLY A 1060 38.85 0.22 10.70
C GLY A 1060 38.94 -0.18 9.22
N GLN A 1061 38.82 -1.49 8.95
CA GLN A 1061 38.90 -2.04 7.59
C GLN A 1061 37.95 -1.35 6.60
N HIS A 1062 36.77 -0.95 7.09
CA HIS A 1062 35.71 -0.32 6.30
C HIS A 1062 35.67 1.20 6.43
N GLU A 1063 36.77 1.86 6.80
CA GLU A 1063 36.86 3.32 6.78
C GLU A 1063 36.48 3.89 5.39
N CYS A 1064 35.71 4.97 5.38
CA CYS A 1064 35.10 5.53 4.17
C CYS A 1064 36.15 6.12 3.21
N VAL A 1065 36.29 5.53 2.01
CA VAL A 1065 37.21 6.02 0.96
C VAL A 1065 36.86 7.43 0.47
N GLY A 1066 35.57 7.78 0.46
CA GLY A 1066 35.09 9.08 -0.02
C GLY A 1066 34.97 10.17 1.05
N GLN A 1067 35.49 9.99 2.27
CA GLN A 1067 35.24 10.94 3.37
C GLN A 1067 35.71 12.37 3.06
N ASP A 1068 36.86 12.52 2.40
CA ASP A 1068 37.41 13.84 2.08
C ASP A 1068 36.65 14.51 0.94
N VAL A 1069 36.18 13.74 -0.05
CA VAL A 1069 35.32 14.24 -1.13
C VAL A 1069 33.98 14.72 -0.55
N ALA A 1070 33.38 13.97 0.38
CA ALA A 1070 32.14 14.36 1.03
C ALA A 1070 32.31 15.64 1.87
N ARG A 1071 33.41 15.76 2.63
CA ARG A 1071 33.73 16.99 3.39
C ARG A 1071 33.99 18.18 2.47
N ALA A 1072 34.72 17.98 1.37
CA ALA A 1072 34.96 19.02 0.37
C ALA A 1072 33.65 19.49 -0.28
N PHE A 1073 32.74 18.56 -0.62
CA PHE A 1073 31.41 18.88 -1.15
C PHE A 1073 30.60 19.76 -0.19
N VAL A 1074 30.48 19.35 1.07
CA VAL A 1074 29.73 20.11 2.08
C VAL A 1074 30.39 21.47 2.34
N THR A 1075 31.70 21.50 2.59
CA THR A 1075 32.44 22.74 2.90
C THR A 1075 32.42 23.70 1.72
N GLY A 1076 32.61 23.21 0.49
CA GLY A 1076 32.59 24.02 -0.73
C GLY A 1076 31.22 24.62 -1.01
N LEU A 1077 30.13 23.86 -0.82
CA LEU A 1077 28.78 24.44 -0.89
C LEU A 1077 28.53 25.46 0.22
N VAL A 1078 28.95 25.20 1.46
CA VAL A 1078 28.87 26.18 2.57
C VAL A 1078 29.61 27.47 2.20
N LYS A 1079 30.82 27.37 1.63
CA LYS A 1079 31.63 28.51 1.16
C LYS A 1079 30.89 29.31 0.08
N LEU A 1080 30.28 28.64 -0.89
CA LEU A 1080 29.51 29.31 -1.95
C LEU A 1080 28.30 30.06 -1.41
N VAL A 1081 27.55 29.45 -0.49
CA VAL A 1081 26.31 30.05 0.03
C VAL A 1081 26.58 31.08 1.12
N ALA A 1082 27.77 31.09 1.72
CA ALA A 1082 28.22 32.14 2.61
C ALA A 1082 28.35 33.51 1.92
N ASP A 1083 28.48 33.54 0.59
CA ASP A 1083 28.42 34.76 -0.22
C ASP A 1083 26.98 35.24 -0.49
N LEU A 1084 25.95 34.46 -0.13
CA LEU A 1084 24.56 34.90 -0.25
C LEU A 1084 24.20 35.78 0.96
N ARG A 1085 24.07 37.07 0.69
CA ARG A 1085 23.79 38.08 1.72
C ARG A 1085 22.41 37.83 2.33
N GLN A 1086 22.29 37.89 3.66
CA GLN A 1086 21.03 37.69 4.38
C GLN A 1086 20.37 36.32 4.10
N LEU A 1087 21.16 35.27 3.81
CA LEU A 1087 20.65 33.93 3.55
C LEU A 1087 19.80 33.41 4.71
N ARG A 1088 18.63 32.85 4.40
CA ARG A 1088 17.65 32.36 5.37
C ARG A 1088 16.69 31.35 4.75
N PRO A 1089 16.04 30.48 5.54
CA PRO A 1089 14.89 29.71 5.07
C PRO A 1089 13.81 30.62 4.46
N ALA A 1090 13.13 30.16 3.39
CA ALA A 1090 11.97 30.87 2.87
C ALA A 1090 10.80 30.86 3.90
N PRO A 1091 9.85 31.80 3.82
CA PRO A 1091 8.74 31.88 4.77
C PRO A 1091 7.86 30.61 4.79
N GLY A 1092 7.32 30.27 5.96
CA GLY A 1092 6.32 29.19 6.10
C GLY A 1092 6.87 27.77 5.89
N GLU A 1093 6.03 26.85 5.43
CA GLU A 1093 6.41 25.43 5.25
C GLU A 1093 7.39 25.22 4.09
N MET A 1094 7.41 26.10 3.09
CA MET A 1094 8.31 25.96 1.93
C MET A 1094 9.80 26.11 2.30
N GLY A 1095 10.12 26.80 3.41
CA GLY A 1095 11.48 26.90 3.95
C GLY A 1095 11.84 25.80 4.94
N LYS A 1096 10.99 24.78 5.12
CA LYS A 1096 11.24 23.66 6.04
C LYS A 1096 11.49 22.39 5.27
N VAL A 1097 12.49 21.61 5.70
CA VAL A 1097 12.60 20.20 5.31
C VAL A 1097 11.85 19.38 6.34
N LYS A 1098 10.65 18.92 5.97
CA LYS A 1098 9.79 18.17 6.87
C LYS A 1098 10.39 16.80 7.16
N THR A 1099 10.49 16.44 8.44
CA THR A 1099 10.98 15.14 8.89
C THR A 1099 10.07 14.53 9.95
N ILE A 1100 10.04 13.20 10.03
CA ILE A 1100 9.35 12.45 11.08
C ILE A 1100 10.24 11.31 11.59
N GLN A 1101 9.93 10.79 12.78
CA GLN A 1101 10.60 9.64 13.36
C GLN A 1101 9.78 8.35 13.12
N VAL A 1102 10.35 7.41 12.38
CA VAL A 1102 9.77 6.08 12.11
C VAL A 1102 10.68 5.02 12.74
N GLY A 1103 10.20 4.40 13.83
CA GLY A 1103 11.05 3.56 14.67
C GLY A 1103 12.29 4.32 15.14
N THR A 1104 13.48 3.79 14.86
CA THR A 1104 14.77 4.43 15.21
C THR A 1104 15.32 5.34 14.11
N GLU A 1105 14.56 5.64 13.06
CA GLU A 1105 15.04 6.38 11.88
C GLU A 1105 14.33 7.72 11.69
N ARG A 1106 15.10 8.73 11.29
CA ARG A 1106 14.56 9.99 10.77
C ARG A 1106 14.25 9.80 9.28
N ALA A 1107 12.99 9.98 8.91
CA ALA A 1107 12.54 10.02 7.53
C ALA A 1107 12.38 11.47 7.07
N TYR A 1108 12.76 11.73 5.82
CA TYR A 1108 12.63 13.02 5.14
C TYR A 1108 11.45 12.97 4.18
N LEU A 1109 10.54 13.92 4.28
CA LEU A 1109 9.40 14.03 3.36
C LEU A 1109 9.82 14.78 2.08
N ASN A 1110 9.27 14.36 0.94
CA ASN A 1110 9.38 15.07 -0.34
C ASN A 1110 8.52 16.35 -0.34
N ASP A 1111 8.56 17.17 -1.40
CA ASP A 1111 7.85 18.48 -1.45
C ASP A 1111 6.32 18.35 -1.29
N SER A 1112 5.73 17.22 -1.68
CA SER A 1112 4.30 16.92 -1.54
C SER A 1112 3.91 16.20 -0.24
N TRP A 1113 4.89 15.85 0.61
CA TRP A 1113 4.73 15.03 1.80
C TRP A 1113 4.12 13.62 1.56
N SER A 1114 4.13 13.13 0.32
CA SER A 1114 3.60 11.82 -0.05
C SER A 1114 4.58 10.67 0.19
N TYR A 1115 5.89 10.95 0.21
CA TYR A 1115 6.93 9.93 0.23
C TYR A 1115 7.90 10.12 1.40
N LEU A 1116 8.14 9.03 2.14
CA LEU A 1116 9.14 8.96 3.19
C LEU A 1116 10.48 8.49 2.61
N GLY A 1117 11.40 9.43 2.43
CA GLY A 1117 12.77 9.21 2.00
C GLY A 1117 13.77 9.17 3.15
N PHE A 1118 15.03 8.92 2.82
CA PHE A 1118 16.17 8.92 3.75
C PHE A 1118 17.05 10.16 3.63
N ASP A 1119 16.78 10.97 2.61
CA ASP A 1119 17.63 12.08 2.22
C ASP A 1119 16.75 13.31 1.94
N ALA A 1120 17.26 14.50 2.28
CA ALA A 1120 16.59 15.76 2.00
C ALA A 1120 16.48 15.95 0.47
N SER A 1121 15.33 16.43 -0.01
CA SER A 1121 15.04 16.54 -1.45
C SER A 1121 14.65 17.94 -1.93
N THR A 1122 14.24 18.83 -1.02
CA THR A 1122 13.85 20.22 -1.32
C THR A 1122 14.13 21.08 -0.10
N TRP A 1123 14.59 22.31 -0.30
CA TRP A 1123 14.66 23.34 0.74
C TRP A 1123 14.73 24.72 0.10
N LYS A 1124 13.66 25.50 0.22
CA LYS A 1124 13.58 26.83 -0.41
C LYS A 1124 14.16 27.88 0.55
N VAL A 1125 15.04 28.73 0.05
CA VAL A 1125 15.76 29.75 0.81
C VAL A 1125 15.59 31.13 0.17
N HIS A 1126 15.68 32.19 0.97
CA HIS A 1126 15.72 33.58 0.55
C HIS A 1126 17.10 34.19 0.81
N PHE A 1127 17.49 35.18 -0.01
CA PHE A 1127 18.71 35.96 0.15
C PHE A 1127 18.61 37.29 -0.60
N ASP A 1128 19.45 38.26 -0.23
CA ASP A 1128 19.35 39.66 -0.65
C ASP A 1128 20.54 40.06 -1.55
N GLY A 1129 20.87 39.19 -2.51
CA GLY A 1129 22.03 39.31 -3.40
C GLY A 1129 23.31 38.73 -2.79
N HIS A 1130 24.47 39.28 -3.17
CA HIS A 1130 25.79 38.78 -2.78
C HIS A 1130 26.46 39.64 -1.68
N GLY A 1131 27.34 39.03 -0.90
CA GLY A 1131 28.11 39.65 0.18
C GLY A 1131 27.76 39.16 1.59
N GLN A 1132 28.33 39.81 2.60
CA GLN A 1132 28.10 39.50 4.01
C GLN A 1132 26.77 40.07 4.52
N GLY A 1133 26.15 39.35 5.46
CA GLY A 1133 24.96 39.80 6.17
C GLY A 1133 24.21 38.65 6.82
N THR A 1134 23.99 38.77 8.12
CA THR A 1134 23.19 37.85 8.92
C THR A 1134 21.76 38.35 9.04
N TYR A 1135 20.80 37.46 8.78
CA TYR A 1135 19.39 37.79 8.87
C TYR A 1135 18.97 38.01 10.31
N GLU A 1136 18.55 39.24 10.61
CA GLU A 1136 18.11 39.65 11.95
C GLU A 1136 16.63 39.32 12.22
N GLY A 1137 15.94 38.67 11.28
CA GLY A 1137 14.51 38.39 11.35
C GLY A 1137 13.66 39.45 10.64
N ASP A 1138 12.46 39.06 10.19
CA ASP A 1138 11.43 40.03 9.84
C ASP A 1138 10.92 40.70 11.13
N PRO A 1139 10.48 41.97 11.10
CA PRO A 1139 9.76 42.57 12.23
C PRO A 1139 8.57 41.67 12.55
N GLU A 1140 8.54 40.98 13.70
CA GLU A 1140 7.61 39.87 14.00
C GLU A 1140 6.18 40.20 13.52
N PRO A 1141 5.72 39.66 12.38
CA PRO A 1141 4.30 39.53 12.16
C PRO A 1141 3.85 38.49 13.17
N ASN A 1142 2.76 38.74 13.89
CA ASN A 1142 2.16 37.85 14.90
C ASN A 1142 2.55 36.37 14.69
N LYS A 1143 3.20 35.75 15.70
CA LYS A 1143 3.62 34.33 15.65
C LYS A 1143 2.58 33.49 14.90
N PRO A 1144 2.94 32.85 13.78
CA PRO A 1144 1.98 32.16 12.93
C PRO A 1144 1.20 31.15 13.78
N ILE A 1145 -0.11 31.33 13.80
CA ILE A 1145 -1.05 30.47 14.51
C ILE A 1145 -1.62 29.45 13.52
N ASP A 1146 -1.64 28.18 13.91
CA ASP A 1146 -2.35 27.14 13.15
C ASP A 1146 -3.81 27.55 12.96
N MET A 1147 -4.36 27.38 11.76
CA MET A 1147 -5.72 27.82 11.44
C MET A 1147 -6.77 27.21 12.38
N GLY A 1148 -6.61 25.96 12.80
CA GLY A 1148 -7.49 25.33 13.78
C GLY A 1148 -7.44 26.04 15.13
N ARG A 1149 -6.25 26.44 15.59
CA ARG A 1149 -6.11 27.22 16.83
C ARG A 1149 -6.66 28.64 16.68
N TYR A 1150 -6.50 29.26 15.51
CA TYR A 1150 -7.10 30.56 15.20
C TYR A 1150 -8.64 30.49 15.26
N TYR A 1151 -9.24 29.48 14.64
CA TYR A 1151 -10.68 29.25 14.72
C TYR A 1151 -11.16 29.00 16.15
N TYR A 1152 -10.42 28.24 16.96
CA TYR A 1152 -10.72 28.07 18.38
C TYR A 1152 -10.73 29.41 19.13
N ILE A 1153 -9.73 30.27 18.93
CA ILE A 1153 -9.68 31.60 19.57
C ILE A 1153 -10.88 32.46 19.14
N LEU A 1154 -11.23 32.45 17.84
CA LEU A 1154 -12.40 33.15 17.33
C LEU A 1154 -13.70 32.63 17.96
N GLN A 1155 -13.84 31.31 18.10
CA GLN A 1155 -15.00 30.70 18.71
C GLN A 1155 -15.12 31.06 20.20
N LYS A 1156 -14.02 31.03 20.97
CA LYS A 1156 -14.01 31.47 22.36
C LYS A 1156 -14.32 32.95 22.51
N ARG A 1157 -13.79 33.80 21.61
CA ARG A 1157 -14.14 35.22 21.60
C ARG A 1157 -15.62 35.42 21.30
N LYS A 1158 -16.19 34.70 20.33
CA LYS A 1158 -17.63 34.70 20.04
C LYS A 1158 -18.45 34.28 21.27
N GLU A 1159 -18.08 33.19 21.94
CA GLU A 1159 -18.75 32.71 23.15
C GLU A 1159 -18.71 33.75 24.29
N SER A 1160 -17.57 34.41 24.49
CA SER A 1160 -17.43 35.47 25.51
C SER A 1160 -18.31 36.68 25.24
N LEU A 1161 -18.37 37.12 23.97
CA LEU A 1161 -19.22 38.23 23.52
C LEU A 1161 -20.71 37.89 23.69
N LEU A 1162 -21.10 36.64 23.38
CA LEU A 1162 -22.48 36.17 23.54
C LEU A 1162 -22.90 36.00 25.01
N LYS A 1163 -21.95 35.71 25.92
CA LYS A 1163 -22.22 35.55 27.36
C LYS A 1163 -22.13 36.84 28.16
N GLY A 1164 -21.83 37.98 27.53
CA GLY A 1164 -21.71 39.29 28.20
C GLY A 1164 -20.53 39.39 29.17
N VAL A 1165 -19.55 38.50 29.08
CA VAL A 1165 -18.35 38.51 29.93
C VAL A 1165 -17.23 39.19 29.14
N SER A 1166 -16.76 40.36 29.59
CA SER A 1166 -15.54 40.94 29.03
C SER A 1166 -14.35 40.09 29.42
N VAL A 1167 -13.68 39.48 28.43
CA VAL A 1167 -12.33 38.89 28.60
C VAL A 1167 -11.31 40.00 28.66
#